data_AF-A0A3D0NGC1-F1
#
_entry.id   AF-A0A3D0NGC1-F1
#
_cell.length_a   1.000
_cell.length_b   1.000
_cell.length_c   1.000
_cell.angle_alpha   90.00
_cell.angle_beta   90.00
_cell.angle_gamma   90.00
#
_symmetry.space_group_name_H-M   'P 1'
#
loop_
_entity.id
_entity.type
_entity.pdbx_description
1 polymer ?
#
loop_
_entity_poly.entity_id
_entity_poly.type
_entity_poly.pdbx_seq_one_letter_code
_entity_poly.pdbx_strand_id
1 'polypeptide(L)'
;MEDKADTILKRYCTTCHGATKQEGEVRLDELLSIDPVKRQTLFANLQNKLSLREMPPAESKQPSDNERRVLSEWLNSKLTGNSANALTEKLQRFEYGNVVNHDNLFSGMHIDSPGFTPDRRWLISEFIFNEKINRLLNYAPTRTIYGDNYAVYGDSGVHWSPKTERGNKFRRTITNPFLLPENVGVRYSAHPGLTTGHLLTMVGNAKRVAGHMSSEAIMKAHYPAMFNFMKADFDHRETIRLREAFLTTPSFMEHLLQEIYGDQHDELLPTYVPNNNIPYPGPPKHSNNGIQKRHENLEFLGRFDRADIQDIMQGIATYKETDYTVEEITSKVRLDRQGNPVWAPYSEANLSEFNNIIQQCERDWFRKGVTDYRIKNRITTMKLFYDTWDMNKLYSHIKTGNFRLPKYAPLSDQEMTVITQSIKKHRKQGDDYRQITEKCLKDWDASFREERDSATSSDDIAIGQLLFELYENIYERQPTDRETEDNINLFRIYLEKLDRQQAIGKLIESLILSTEFVYRNEFGEGESDEFGRRMMSPRNASYAIAYALTDTSPDDELIAAVNEGKLTTREDYEREIRRILGRRDLWNIIDENVQAANLNASVTNQPIRKLRFFREFFGYPNAQKVFKDDSRFGAGRHEQAVSRLIDEADMLVEYILEEDSNVIEELLTTKQFFVYHSGDNDEMSAGAKQMKTVYEYFKAHDWTTWEPKDIAPHKEFMLTIWEFRKAQGGDDKALLNVLKRMMPVLERHFENGQSNGMPYMKMAMGFWHGGNVLGRTGQQMRGEQVTSYWNINWKTWDYPTQQPAIIPNRKGLLTHPAWLIAHSQNLETDPIHRGKWIREKLLAGTIPDVPITVDAVIPPDHQKTLRQRMEIRTGDAYCWRCHQQMDPLGFAFEIFDDFGRYRSEEQLEHPDNLIKEALRGETNEFGASLPIYKTLPVDPRGKLIGTGNEDLDGDVDDAFDLIDRLAKSDKVRQSVI
;
A
#
# COMPACT_ATOMS: atom_id res chain seq x y z
N MET A 1 -57.65 9.16 6.33
CA MET A 1 -56.28 9.62 6.00
C MET A 1 -56.20 10.00 4.53
N GLU A 2 -56.64 9.11 3.63
CA GLU A 2 -56.72 9.35 2.18
C GLU A 2 -57.54 10.57 1.77
N ASP A 3 -58.75 10.76 2.31
CA ASP A 3 -59.58 11.95 1.99
C ASP A 3 -58.91 13.28 2.38
N LYS A 4 -58.10 13.27 3.44
CA LYS A 4 -57.33 14.46 3.86
C LYS A 4 -56.19 14.73 2.88
N ALA A 5 -55.47 13.70 2.46
CA ALA A 5 -54.40 13.82 1.48
C ALA A 5 -54.92 14.28 0.11
N ASP A 6 -56.04 13.73 -0.36
CA ASP A 6 -56.70 14.15 -1.61
C ASP A 6 -57.13 15.63 -1.55
N THR A 7 -57.67 16.07 -0.42
CA THR A 7 -58.03 17.49 -0.20
C THR A 7 -56.79 18.41 -0.29
N ILE A 8 -55.66 17.97 0.28
CA ILE A 8 -54.41 18.74 0.27
C ILE A 8 -53.80 18.74 -1.14
N LEU A 9 -53.76 17.62 -1.85
CA LEU A 9 -53.30 17.53 -3.24
C LEU A 9 -54.13 18.42 -4.18
N LYS A 10 -55.45 18.41 -4.04
CA LYS A 10 -56.36 19.29 -4.80
C LYS A 10 -56.15 20.77 -4.50
N ARG A 11 -55.73 21.10 -3.29
CA ARG A 11 -55.50 22.50 -2.88
C ARG A 11 -54.17 23.05 -3.38
N TYR A 12 -53.12 22.22 -3.39
CA TYR A 12 -51.75 22.70 -3.58
C TYR A 12 -51.07 22.17 -4.86
N CYS A 13 -51.53 21.05 -5.42
CA CYS A 13 -50.80 20.35 -6.49
C CYS A 13 -51.60 20.28 -7.82
N THR A 14 -52.93 20.18 -7.79
CA THR A 14 -53.73 20.00 -9.03
C THR A 14 -53.81 21.23 -9.92
N THR A 15 -53.46 22.42 -9.42
CA THR A 15 -53.35 23.62 -10.27
C THR A 15 -52.24 23.46 -11.31
N CYS A 16 -51.15 22.74 -10.96
CA CYS A 16 -50.02 22.48 -11.85
C CYS A 16 -50.02 21.06 -12.45
N HIS A 17 -50.73 20.12 -11.82
CA HIS A 17 -50.81 18.71 -12.23
C HIS A 17 -52.27 18.23 -12.40
N GLY A 18 -53.12 19.07 -12.98
CA GLY A 18 -54.53 18.79 -13.23
C GLY A 18 -54.88 18.75 -14.72
N ALA A 19 -56.16 18.64 -15.07
CA ALA A 19 -56.60 18.62 -16.47
C ALA A 19 -56.12 19.82 -17.32
N THR A 20 -56.00 21.00 -16.70
CA THR A 20 -55.65 22.26 -17.38
C THR A 20 -54.15 22.49 -17.55
N LYS A 21 -53.33 21.95 -16.63
CA LYS A 21 -51.87 22.14 -16.63
C LYS A 21 -51.23 20.84 -16.13
N GLN A 22 -50.30 20.30 -16.90
CA GLN A 22 -49.68 18.99 -16.67
C GLN A 22 -48.16 19.12 -16.58
N GLU A 23 -47.69 19.90 -15.59
CA GLU A 23 -46.26 20.06 -15.37
C GLU A 23 -45.61 18.70 -15.13
N GLY A 24 -44.50 18.44 -15.84
CA GLY A 24 -43.81 17.15 -15.79
C GLY A 24 -44.59 15.96 -16.35
N GLU A 25 -45.66 16.19 -17.14
CA GLU A 25 -46.55 15.13 -17.68
C GLU A 25 -47.25 14.30 -16.58
N VAL A 26 -47.43 14.90 -15.40
CA VAL A 26 -48.08 14.28 -14.25
C VAL A 26 -49.51 14.79 -14.10
N ARG A 27 -50.45 13.86 -13.90
CA ARG A 27 -51.86 14.12 -13.56
C ARG A 27 -52.18 13.56 -12.17
N LEU A 28 -52.36 14.44 -11.19
CA LEU A 28 -52.67 14.08 -9.80
C LEU A 28 -54.17 14.06 -9.49
N ASP A 29 -54.99 14.58 -10.39
CA ASP A 29 -56.47 14.53 -10.33
C ASP A 29 -57.05 13.20 -10.83
N GLU A 30 -56.24 12.36 -11.48
CA GLU A 30 -56.65 11.05 -12.00
C GLU A 30 -55.74 9.90 -11.52
N LEU A 31 -55.26 9.95 -10.28
CA LEU A 31 -54.34 8.93 -9.73
C LEU A 31 -54.82 7.47 -9.87
N LEU A 32 -56.13 7.24 -9.95
CA LEU A 32 -56.71 5.91 -10.10
C LEU A 32 -56.66 5.37 -11.55
N SER A 33 -56.50 6.23 -12.56
CA SER A 33 -56.39 5.84 -13.97
C SER A 33 -54.95 5.46 -14.37
N ILE A 34 -53.96 5.80 -13.53
CA ILE A 34 -52.56 5.48 -13.75
C ILE A 34 -52.32 3.98 -13.48
N ASP A 35 -51.57 3.34 -14.38
CA ASP A 35 -51.08 1.97 -14.22
C ASP A 35 -50.50 1.75 -12.81
N PRO A 36 -50.88 0.67 -12.09
CA PRO A 36 -50.46 0.46 -10.71
C PRO A 36 -48.94 0.48 -10.49
N VAL A 37 -48.14 0.03 -11.45
CA VAL A 37 -46.67 0.04 -11.35
C VAL A 37 -46.14 1.46 -11.54
N LYS A 38 -46.60 2.19 -12.57
CA LYS A 38 -46.22 3.60 -12.79
C LYS A 38 -46.66 4.50 -11.63
N ARG A 39 -47.78 4.19 -11.00
CA ARG A 39 -48.31 4.93 -9.85
C ARG A 39 -47.43 4.78 -8.60
N GLN A 40 -46.79 3.62 -8.40
CA GLN A 40 -45.81 3.45 -7.32
C GLN A 40 -44.60 4.37 -7.52
N THR A 41 -44.07 4.44 -8.75
CA THR A 41 -42.99 5.36 -9.11
C THR A 41 -43.38 6.82 -8.89
N LEU A 42 -44.61 7.18 -9.27
CA LEU A 42 -45.13 8.54 -9.06
C LEU A 42 -45.23 8.89 -7.56
N PHE A 43 -45.72 7.97 -6.71
CA PHE A 43 -45.77 8.19 -5.27
C PHE A 43 -44.38 8.35 -4.65
N ALA A 44 -43.38 7.57 -5.09
CA ALA A 44 -42.01 7.72 -4.63
C ALA A 44 -41.42 9.09 -5.01
N ASN A 45 -41.67 9.55 -6.23
CA ASN A 45 -41.23 10.86 -6.70
C ASN A 45 -41.92 12.00 -5.93
N LEU A 46 -43.23 11.93 -5.72
CA LEU A 46 -43.98 12.91 -4.93
C LEU A 46 -43.47 12.97 -3.49
N GLN A 47 -43.19 11.82 -2.87
CA GLN A 47 -42.67 11.73 -1.51
C GLN A 47 -41.31 12.41 -1.42
N ASN A 48 -40.44 12.19 -2.40
CA ASN A 48 -39.12 12.83 -2.46
C ASN A 48 -39.26 14.36 -2.58
N LYS A 49 -40.06 14.85 -3.54
CA LYS A 49 -40.28 16.29 -3.74
C LYS A 49 -40.93 16.99 -2.54
N LEU A 50 -41.85 16.32 -1.84
CA LEU A 50 -42.46 16.86 -0.61
C LEU A 50 -41.47 16.90 0.55
N SER A 51 -40.66 15.85 0.71
CA SER A 51 -39.65 15.76 1.78
C SER A 51 -38.56 16.82 1.61
N LEU A 52 -38.13 17.06 0.37
CA LEU A 52 -37.16 18.09 -0.01
C LEU A 52 -37.75 19.51 -0.10
N ARG A 53 -39.06 19.67 0.16
CA ARG A 53 -39.78 20.95 0.05
C ARG A 53 -39.71 21.61 -1.33
N GLU A 54 -39.48 20.82 -2.39
CA GLU A 54 -39.38 21.30 -3.77
C GLU A 54 -40.74 21.44 -4.45
N MET A 55 -41.78 20.78 -3.92
CA MET A 55 -43.15 20.87 -4.42
C MET A 55 -44.15 21.13 -3.27
N PRO A 56 -45.09 22.08 -3.42
CA PRO A 56 -45.25 23.02 -4.55
C PRO A 56 -44.05 23.98 -4.71
N PRO A 57 -43.83 24.59 -5.90
CA PRO A 57 -42.76 25.57 -6.11
C PRO A 57 -42.84 26.74 -5.11
N ALA A 58 -41.72 27.40 -4.81
CA ALA A 58 -41.66 28.48 -3.83
C ALA A 58 -42.70 29.60 -4.07
N GLU A 59 -42.93 29.94 -5.35
CA GLU A 59 -43.92 30.94 -5.80
C GLU A 59 -45.39 30.48 -5.70
N SER A 60 -45.62 29.22 -5.35
CA SER A 60 -46.95 28.63 -5.21
C SER A 60 -47.36 28.52 -3.75
N LYS A 61 -48.67 28.43 -3.52
CA LYS A 61 -49.25 28.27 -2.19
C LYS A 61 -48.68 27.02 -1.52
N GLN A 62 -48.05 27.18 -0.34
CA GLN A 62 -47.39 26.10 0.38
C GLN A 62 -48.31 25.41 1.40
N PRO A 63 -48.21 24.08 1.56
CA PRO A 63 -48.84 23.37 2.68
C PRO A 63 -48.13 23.65 4.01
N SER A 64 -48.91 23.68 5.10
CA SER A 64 -48.35 23.75 6.47
C SER A 64 -47.56 22.47 6.82
N ASP A 65 -46.69 22.51 7.83
CA ASP A 65 -45.91 21.33 8.22
C ASP A 65 -46.81 20.15 8.61
N ASN A 66 -47.96 20.43 9.24
CA ASN A 66 -48.94 19.39 9.55
C ASN A 66 -49.62 18.81 8.30
N GLU A 67 -49.92 19.64 7.30
CA GLU A 67 -50.47 19.18 6.01
C GLU A 67 -49.42 18.39 5.21
N ARG A 68 -48.14 18.78 5.24
CA ARG A 68 -47.04 18.01 4.64
C ARG A 68 -46.88 16.65 5.30
N ARG A 69 -46.89 16.60 6.63
CA ARG A 69 -46.82 15.34 7.37
C ARG A 69 -47.97 14.40 6.98
N VAL A 70 -49.19 14.90 6.87
CA VAL A 70 -50.34 14.12 6.41
C VAL A 70 -50.15 13.59 4.98
N LEU A 71 -49.62 14.40 4.06
CA LEU A 71 -49.29 13.93 2.71
C LEU A 71 -48.19 12.86 2.73
N SER A 72 -47.15 13.05 3.53
CA SER A 72 -46.02 12.11 3.62
C SER A 72 -46.43 10.78 4.22
N GLU A 73 -47.19 10.79 5.32
CA GLU A 73 -47.75 9.58 5.93
C GLU A 73 -48.67 8.84 4.96
N TRP A 74 -49.50 9.57 4.21
CA TRP A 74 -50.36 8.97 3.20
C TRP A 74 -49.56 8.35 2.06
N LEU A 75 -48.57 9.06 1.48
CA LEU A 75 -47.71 8.51 0.42
C LEU A 75 -46.96 7.27 0.89
N ASN A 76 -46.40 7.30 2.10
CA ASN A 76 -45.77 6.13 2.72
C ASN A 76 -46.75 4.96 2.87
N SER A 77 -48.01 5.20 3.21
CA SER A 77 -49.04 4.16 3.28
C SER A 77 -49.45 3.58 1.92
N LYS A 78 -49.23 4.33 0.82
CA LYS A 78 -49.55 3.92 -0.55
C LYS A 78 -48.39 3.25 -1.27
N LEU A 79 -47.17 3.44 -0.77
CA LEU A 79 -46.00 2.71 -1.23
C LEU A 79 -46.07 1.27 -0.67
N THR A 80 -46.17 0.28 -1.56
CA THR A 80 -46.24 -1.14 -1.17
C THR A 80 -45.23 -1.98 -1.94
N GLY A 81 -44.71 -3.04 -1.31
CA GLY A 81 -43.79 -3.98 -1.95
C GLY A 81 -42.35 -3.48 -2.09
N ASN A 82 -41.62 -4.03 -3.08
CA ASN A 82 -40.19 -3.79 -3.27
C ASN A 82 -39.81 -2.31 -3.43
N SER A 83 -40.69 -1.44 -3.93
CA SER A 83 -40.40 -0.01 -4.10
C SER A 83 -40.43 0.78 -2.80
N ALA A 84 -41.33 0.45 -1.86
CA ALA A 84 -41.39 1.06 -0.53
C ALA A 84 -40.19 0.63 0.33
N ASN A 85 -39.87 -0.66 0.25
CA ASN A 85 -38.69 -1.23 0.89
C ASN A 85 -37.41 -0.66 0.25
N ALA A 86 -37.34 -0.57 -1.08
CA ALA A 86 -36.18 0.01 -1.76
C ALA A 86 -36.00 1.49 -1.44
N LEU A 87 -37.07 2.29 -1.30
CA LEU A 87 -36.95 3.70 -0.91
C LEU A 87 -36.57 3.85 0.57
N THR A 88 -37.18 3.06 1.47
CA THR A 88 -36.85 3.06 2.90
C THR A 88 -35.42 2.59 3.12
N GLU A 89 -34.99 1.54 2.42
CA GLU A 89 -33.62 1.04 2.40
C GLU A 89 -32.68 2.07 1.77
N LYS A 90 -33.06 2.72 0.66
CA LYS A 90 -32.29 3.78 0.01
C LYS A 90 -32.08 4.98 0.94
N LEU A 91 -33.10 5.44 1.65
CA LEU A 91 -32.99 6.52 2.64
C LEU A 91 -32.23 6.11 3.92
N GLN A 92 -32.11 4.81 4.20
CA GLN A 92 -31.23 4.29 5.26
C GLN A 92 -29.76 4.20 4.81
N ARG A 93 -29.47 4.29 3.51
CA ARG A 93 -28.09 4.28 3.00
C ARG A 93 -27.45 5.64 3.22
N PHE A 94 -26.22 5.61 3.70
CA PHE A 94 -25.42 6.80 4.00
C PHE A 94 -25.24 7.73 2.78
N GLU A 95 -25.24 7.19 1.57
CA GLU A 95 -25.09 7.93 0.31
C GLU A 95 -26.25 8.91 0.02
N TYR A 96 -27.40 8.71 0.68
CA TYR A 96 -28.55 9.62 0.64
C TYR A 96 -28.68 10.49 1.90
N GLY A 97 -27.64 10.48 2.75
CA GLY A 97 -27.51 11.31 3.93
C GLY A 97 -28.34 10.86 5.13
N ASN A 98 -27.73 10.94 6.32
CA ASN A 98 -28.54 11.17 7.52
C ASN A 98 -29.04 12.61 7.43
N VAL A 99 -30.23 12.81 6.86
CA VAL A 99 -30.91 14.12 6.85
C VAL A 99 -31.38 14.46 8.27
N VAL A 100 -30.42 14.80 9.12
CA VAL A 100 -30.71 15.43 10.42
C VAL A 100 -31.01 16.89 10.11
N ASN A 101 -32.14 17.37 10.61
CA ASN A 101 -32.49 18.77 10.47
C ASN A 101 -31.37 19.64 11.10
N HIS A 102 -30.94 20.69 10.38
CA HIS A 102 -29.87 21.58 10.81
C HIS A 102 -30.14 22.21 12.19
N ASP A 103 -31.36 22.64 12.45
CA ASP A 103 -31.75 23.19 13.76
C ASP A 103 -31.60 22.13 14.86
N ASN A 104 -31.86 20.85 14.58
CA ASN A 104 -31.66 19.79 15.57
C ASN A 104 -30.17 19.57 15.88
N LEU A 105 -29.27 19.76 14.90
CA LEU A 105 -27.82 19.66 15.13
C LEU A 105 -27.27 20.87 15.90
N PHE A 106 -27.77 22.08 15.64
CA PHE A 106 -27.11 23.33 16.06
C PHE A 106 -27.86 24.20 17.05
N SER A 107 -29.15 23.98 17.27
CA SER A 107 -29.92 24.77 18.25
C SER A 107 -29.47 24.54 19.69
N GLY A 108 -28.67 23.51 19.95
CA GLY A 108 -28.38 23.03 21.30
C GLY A 108 -29.57 22.35 21.97
N MET A 109 -30.70 22.14 21.27
CA MET A 109 -31.90 21.52 21.84
C MET A 109 -31.63 20.13 22.43
N HIS A 110 -30.72 19.38 21.83
CA HIS A 110 -30.37 18.02 22.25
C HIS A 110 -29.11 17.95 23.13
N ILE A 111 -28.65 19.08 23.66
CA ILE A 111 -27.39 19.17 24.40
C ILE A 111 -27.36 18.27 25.65
N ASP A 112 -28.52 18.10 26.30
CA ASP A 112 -28.71 17.27 27.49
C ASP A 112 -29.37 15.91 27.17
N SER A 113 -29.53 15.59 25.88
CA SER A 113 -30.13 14.32 25.47
C SER A 113 -29.11 13.18 25.59
N PRO A 114 -29.50 12.00 26.11
CA PRO A 114 -28.59 10.85 26.17
C PRO A 114 -28.17 10.37 24.77
N GLY A 115 -26.89 10.03 24.61
CA GLY A 115 -26.28 9.60 23.35
C GLY A 115 -26.58 8.15 22.95
N PHE A 116 -27.85 7.75 22.96
CA PHE A 116 -28.27 6.39 22.64
C PHE A 116 -28.02 6.03 21.16
N THR A 117 -27.57 4.80 20.91
CA THR A 117 -27.43 4.25 19.55
C THR A 117 -28.10 2.87 19.44
N PRO A 118 -28.66 2.52 18.27
CA PRO A 118 -28.97 1.13 17.96
C PRO A 118 -27.69 0.29 17.99
N ASP A 119 -27.85 -1.01 18.25
CA ASP A 119 -26.77 -2.00 18.13
C ASP A 119 -26.31 -2.10 16.67
N ARG A 120 -25.00 -1.98 16.43
CA ARG A 120 -24.43 -1.99 15.07
C ARG A 120 -23.13 -2.79 15.01
N ARG A 121 -22.84 -3.31 13.81
CA ARG A 121 -21.52 -3.83 13.44
C ARG A 121 -21.03 -3.11 12.20
N TRP A 122 -19.80 -2.61 12.25
CA TRP A 122 -19.17 -1.86 11.18
C TRP A 122 -17.98 -2.63 10.67
N LEU A 123 -17.88 -2.83 9.36
CA LEU A 123 -16.65 -3.31 8.76
C LEU A 123 -15.55 -2.26 8.99
N ILE A 124 -14.37 -2.66 9.45
CA ILE A 124 -13.26 -1.73 9.68
C ILE A 124 -12.64 -1.26 8.35
N SER A 125 -12.02 -0.08 8.34
CA SER A 125 -11.29 0.43 7.17
C SER A 125 -10.07 -0.44 6.84
N GLU A 126 -9.56 -0.29 5.62
CA GLU A 126 -8.34 -0.98 5.21
C GLU A 126 -7.14 -0.64 6.08
N PHE A 127 -7.04 0.61 6.52
CA PHE A 127 -5.96 1.11 7.38
C PHE A 127 -6.03 0.53 8.79
N ILE A 128 -7.24 0.43 9.37
CA ILE A 128 -7.42 -0.21 10.68
C ILE A 128 -7.06 -1.69 10.60
N PHE A 129 -7.45 -2.36 9.51
CA PHE A 129 -7.05 -3.75 9.27
C PHE A 129 -5.53 -3.89 9.17
N ASN A 130 -4.87 -3.02 8.40
CA ASN A 130 -3.41 -2.99 8.26
C ASN A 130 -2.73 -2.81 9.62
N GLU A 131 -3.22 -1.89 10.45
CA GLU A 131 -2.66 -1.66 11.79
C GLU A 131 -2.83 -2.84 12.73
N LYS A 132 -3.99 -3.50 12.73
CA LYS A 132 -4.17 -4.75 13.49
C LYS A 132 -3.16 -5.81 13.05
N ILE A 133 -2.96 -5.96 11.74
CA ILE A 133 -1.99 -6.91 11.18
C ILE A 133 -0.55 -6.54 11.54
N ASN A 134 -0.17 -5.28 11.38
CA ASN A 134 1.16 -4.76 11.69
C ASN A 134 1.53 -5.05 13.15
N ARG A 135 0.59 -4.82 14.09
CA ARG A 135 0.75 -5.17 15.49
C ARG A 135 0.98 -6.67 15.70
N LEU A 136 0.14 -7.53 15.12
CA LEU A 136 0.28 -9.00 15.24
C LEU A 136 1.59 -9.52 14.61
N LEU A 137 2.13 -8.80 13.64
CA LEU A 137 3.41 -9.09 12.98
C LEU A 137 4.62 -8.42 13.64
N ASN A 138 4.43 -7.71 14.76
CA ASN A 138 5.46 -6.92 15.45
C ASN A 138 6.21 -6.00 14.49
N TYR A 139 5.47 -5.39 13.55
CA TYR A 139 6.01 -4.55 12.50
C TYR A 139 5.58 -3.10 12.73
N ALA A 140 6.57 -2.21 12.88
CA ALA A 140 6.37 -0.77 12.93
C ALA A 140 6.85 -0.17 11.62
N PRO A 141 5.95 0.22 10.69
CA PRO A 141 6.36 0.81 9.42
C PRO A 141 7.02 2.16 9.68
N THR A 142 8.11 2.45 8.98
CA THR A 142 8.78 3.76 9.03
C THR A 142 8.91 4.39 7.66
N ARG A 143 8.81 5.71 7.60
CA ARG A 143 8.97 6.51 6.37
C ARG A 143 9.87 7.71 6.65
N THR A 144 10.63 8.10 5.65
CA THR A 144 11.37 9.37 5.69
C THR A 144 10.40 10.50 5.34
N ILE A 145 10.20 11.45 6.25
CA ILE A 145 9.32 12.60 6.12
C ILE A 145 10.13 13.85 6.47
N TYR A 146 10.20 14.84 5.57
CA TYR A 146 11.09 16.00 5.69
C TYR A 146 12.55 15.63 6.06
N GLY A 147 13.04 14.50 5.55
CA GLY A 147 14.42 14.02 5.80
C GLY A 147 14.63 13.19 7.07
N ASP A 148 13.66 13.18 7.99
CA ASP A 148 13.71 12.40 9.22
C ASP A 148 12.88 11.12 9.12
N ASN A 149 13.24 10.07 9.87
CA ASN A 149 12.49 8.82 9.86
C ASN A 149 11.41 8.82 10.95
N TYR A 150 10.15 8.70 10.54
CA TYR A 150 8.98 8.61 11.44
C TYR A 150 8.31 7.25 11.33
N ALA A 151 7.74 6.78 12.44
CA ALA A 151 6.77 5.69 12.40
C ALA A 151 5.50 6.17 11.70
N VAL A 152 4.93 5.33 10.83
CA VAL A 152 3.67 5.63 10.13
C VAL A 152 2.64 4.54 10.39
N TYR A 153 1.39 4.96 10.53
CA TYR A 153 0.25 4.09 10.80
C TYR A 153 -0.67 3.99 9.57
N GLY A 154 -1.32 2.85 9.39
CA GLY A 154 -2.20 2.52 8.27
C GLY A 154 -1.48 1.89 7.07
N ASP A 155 -0.16 1.75 7.13
CA ASP A 155 0.67 1.21 6.05
C ASP A 155 0.42 -0.30 5.86
N SER A 156 0.06 -0.76 4.66
CA SER A 156 -0.05 -2.19 4.32
C SER A 156 1.26 -2.99 4.47
N GLY A 157 2.38 -2.31 4.69
CA GLY A 157 3.64 -2.89 5.12
C GLY A 157 4.59 -3.32 3.99
N VAL A 158 5.47 -4.27 4.30
CA VAL A 158 6.72 -4.53 3.54
C VAL A 158 6.49 -4.98 2.08
N HIS A 159 6.91 -4.16 1.11
CA HIS A 159 7.15 -4.55 -0.29
C HIS A 159 8.57 -5.12 -0.47
N TRP A 160 8.74 -6.44 -0.44
CA TRP A 160 10.03 -7.08 -0.71
C TRP A 160 10.18 -7.46 -2.20
N SER A 161 11.07 -6.80 -2.95
CA SER A 161 11.37 -7.08 -4.38
C SER A 161 12.48 -8.15 -4.56
N PRO A 162 12.44 -9.02 -5.60
CA PRO A 162 13.42 -10.08 -5.83
C PRO A 162 14.53 -9.67 -6.81
N LYS A 163 15.79 -9.74 -6.36
CA LYS A 163 16.90 -10.25 -7.16
C LYS A 163 17.79 -11.10 -6.25
N THR A 164 17.70 -12.42 -6.37
CA THR A 164 18.73 -13.31 -6.92
C THR A 164 18.43 -14.78 -6.58
N GLU A 165 18.69 -15.63 -7.56
CA GLU A 165 18.72 -17.09 -7.47
C GLU A 165 19.67 -17.52 -6.33
N ARG A 166 19.10 -18.02 -5.21
CA ARG A 166 19.70 -18.77 -4.07
C ARG A 166 19.29 -18.21 -2.70
N GLY A 167 18.08 -18.55 -2.27
CA GLY A 167 17.67 -18.41 -0.86
C GLY A 167 16.25 -17.87 -0.74
N ASN A 168 15.34 -18.73 -0.28
CA ASN A 168 13.91 -18.50 -0.12
C ASN A 168 13.59 -17.12 0.51
N LYS A 169 13.03 -16.21 -0.30
CA LYS A 169 12.46 -14.94 0.15
C LYS A 169 10.94 -14.99 -0.06
N PHE A 170 10.23 -15.23 1.02
CA PHE A 170 8.77 -15.36 1.07
C PHE A 170 8.13 -13.96 0.93
N ARG A 171 7.22 -13.79 -0.04
CA ARG A 171 6.39 -12.58 -0.20
C ARG A 171 5.43 -12.48 1.00
N ARG A 172 5.68 -11.55 1.93
CA ARG A 172 4.83 -11.30 3.11
C ARG A 172 4.03 -10.00 3.00
N THR A 173 3.34 -9.79 1.87
CA THR A 173 2.28 -8.77 1.84
C THR A 173 1.01 -9.45 2.35
N ILE A 174 0.47 -8.98 3.48
CA ILE A 174 -0.87 -9.39 3.91
C ILE A 174 -1.84 -8.59 3.04
N THR A 175 -2.47 -9.28 2.11
CA THR A 175 -3.39 -8.63 1.16
C THR A 175 -4.64 -8.23 1.90
N ASN A 176 -5.04 -6.96 1.84
CA ASN A 176 -6.32 -6.57 2.41
C ASN A 176 -7.46 -7.36 1.72
N PRO A 177 -8.26 -8.14 2.46
CA PRO A 177 -9.35 -8.92 1.88
C PRO A 177 -10.59 -8.06 1.60
N PHE A 178 -10.58 -6.78 1.93
CA PHE A 178 -11.67 -5.84 1.68
C PHE A 178 -11.20 -4.84 0.63
N LEU A 179 -11.56 -5.06 -0.63
CA LEU A 179 -11.59 -3.97 -1.61
C LEU A 179 -12.84 -3.16 -1.28
N LEU A 180 -12.71 -2.26 -0.31
CA LEU A 180 -13.80 -1.34 0.01
C LEU A 180 -14.02 -0.43 -1.21
N PRO A 181 -15.27 -0.07 -1.53
CA PRO A 181 -15.53 0.92 -2.57
C PRO A 181 -14.74 2.20 -2.28
N GLU A 182 -14.43 2.92 -3.35
CA GLU A 182 -13.50 4.06 -3.47
C GLU A 182 -13.72 5.26 -2.51
N ASN A 183 -14.67 5.17 -1.57
CA ASN A 183 -14.99 6.19 -0.60
C ASN A 183 -14.49 5.75 0.79
N VAL A 184 -13.40 6.36 1.24
CA VAL A 184 -12.85 6.20 2.60
C VAL A 184 -13.89 6.72 3.61
N GLY A 185 -14.04 6.15 4.82
CA GLY A 185 -15.09 6.59 5.74
C GLY A 185 -15.31 5.64 6.93
N VAL A 186 -15.89 6.10 8.04
CA VAL A 186 -16.11 5.27 9.26
C VAL A 186 -17.25 4.24 9.08
N ARG A 187 -17.85 4.16 7.88
CA ARG A 187 -19.09 3.43 7.61
C ARG A 187 -19.06 2.84 6.20
N TYR A 188 -18.81 1.53 6.11
CA TYR A 188 -18.80 0.83 4.83
C TYR A 188 -20.02 -0.10 4.72
N SER A 189 -20.82 0.09 3.67
CA SER A 189 -21.72 -0.95 3.16
C SER A 189 -21.23 -1.37 1.77
N ALA A 190 -20.72 -2.59 1.66
CA ALA A 190 -20.43 -3.21 0.38
C ALA A 190 -21.67 -4.02 -0.06
N HIS A 191 -22.32 -3.61 -1.15
CA HIS A 191 -23.34 -4.42 -1.82
C HIS A 191 -22.79 -5.70 -2.49
N PRO A 192 -21.49 -5.77 -2.88
CA PRO A 192 -20.89 -7.03 -3.30
C PRO A 192 -20.72 -7.98 -2.12
N GLY A 193 -21.35 -9.15 -2.19
CA GLY A 193 -21.08 -10.23 -1.24
C GLY A 193 -19.61 -10.66 -1.29
N LEU A 194 -19.05 -11.05 -0.14
CA LEU A 194 -17.71 -11.65 -0.07
C LEU A 194 -17.64 -12.88 -0.98
N THR A 195 -16.83 -12.78 -2.04
CA THR A 195 -16.57 -13.90 -2.95
C THR A 195 -15.62 -14.94 -2.34
N THR A 196 -15.54 -16.12 -2.95
CA THR A 196 -14.56 -17.17 -2.61
C THR A 196 -13.10 -16.66 -2.67
N GLY A 197 -12.81 -15.68 -3.52
CA GLY A 197 -11.49 -15.05 -3.61
C GLY A 197 -11.12 -14.28 -2.33
N HIS A 198 -12.08 -13.57 -1.74
CA HIS A 198 -11.88 -12.87 -0.47
C HIS A 198 -11.64 -13.87 0.67
N LEU A 199 -12.44 -14.94 0.74
CA LEU A 199 -12.25 -16.00 1.75
C LEU A 199 -10.86 -16.66 1.62
N LEU A 200 -10.42 -16.97 0.40
CA LEU A 200 -9.10 -17.55 0.16
C LEU A 200 -7.98 -16.60 0.64
N THR A 201 -8.16 -15.29 0.42
CA THR A 201 -7.24 -14.25 0.89
C THR A 201 -7.21 -14.17 2.41
N MET A 202 -8.38 -14.13 3.07
CA MET A 202 -8.50 -14.14 4.54
C MET A 202 -7.84 -15.38 5.15
N VAL A 203 -8.09 -16.57 4.61
CA VAL A 203 -7.46 -17.81 5.05
C VAL A 203 -5.94 -17.78 4.84
N GLY A 204 -5.49 -17.27 3.69
CA GLY A 204 -4.07 -17.10 3.39
C GLY A 204 -3.37 -16.10 4.34
N ASN A 205 -4.08 -15.05 4.77
CA ASN A 205 -3.58 -14.09 5.74
C ASN A 205 -3.52 -14.68 7.14
N ALA A 206 -4.62 -15.30 7.59
CA ALA A 206 -4.70 -15.97 8.88
C ALA A 206 -3.57 -16.99 9.07
N LYS A 207 -3.31 -17.83 8.06
CA LYS A 207 -2.18 -18.78 8.06
C LYS A 207 -0.82 -18.10 8.21
N ARG A 208 -0.62 -16.98 7.53
CA ARG A 208 0.66 -16.24 7.57
C ARG A 208 0.89 -15.56 8.91
N VAL A 209 -0.14 -14.94 9.47
CA VAL A 209 -0.09 -14.32 10.80
C VAL A 209 0.11 -15.39 11.86
N ALA A 210 -0.69 -16.47 11.83
CA ALA A 210 -0.55 -17.60 12.73
C ALA A 210 0.86 -18.20 12.70
N GLY A 211 1.41 -18.48 11.52
CA GLY A 211 2.76 -19.00 11.39
C GLY A 211 3.87 -18.06 11.90
N HIS A 212 3.63 -16.74 11.89
CA HIS A 212 4.54 -15.78 12.51
C HIS A 212 4.42 -15.79 14.03
N MET A 213 3.21 -15.58 14.56
CA MET A 213 2.91 -15.55 16.00
C MET A 213 3.31 -16.86 16.69
N SER A 214 3.12 -18.00 16.03
CA SER A 214 3.42 -19.31 16.59
C SER A 214 4.88 -19.75 16.42
N SER A 215 5.77 -18.89 15.90
CA SER A 215 7.20 -19.23 15.79
C SER A 215 7.92 -19.06 17.12
N GLU A 216 8.90 -19.92 17.42
CA GLU A 216 9.61 -19.93 18.72
C GLU A 216 10.18 -18.55 19.08
N ALA A 217 10.89 -17.92 18.14
CA ALA A 217 11.50 -16.61 18.37
C ALA A 217 10.45 -15.53 18.72
N ILE A 218 9.29 -15.57 18.06
CA ILE A 218 8.22 -14.60 18.28
C ILE A 218 7.46 -14.90 19.56
N MET A 219 7.16 -16.16 19.85
CA MET A 219 6.59 -16.56 21.13
C MET A 219 7.46 -16.09 22.30
N LYS A 220 8.77 -16.35 22.23
CA LYS A 220 9.71 -15.98 23.27
C LYS A 220 9.79 -14.46 23.51
N ALA A 221 9.66 -13.67 22.45
CA ALA A 221 9.80 -12.22 22.52
C ALA A 221 8.50 -11.49 22.91
N HIS A 222 7.34 -12.00 22.47
CA HIS A 222 6.07 -11.25 22.50
C HIS A 222 4.89 -12.01 23.13
N TYR A 223 4.97 -13.34 23.27
CA TYR A 223 3.85 -14.17 23.73
C TYR A 223 4.31 -15.14 24.84
N PRO A 224 4.60 -14.63 26.05
CA PRO A 224 5.14 -15.43 27.16
C PRO A 224 4.26 -16.62 27.56
N ALA A 225 2.93 -16.53 27.53
CA ALA A 225 2.06 -17.66 27.86
C ALA A 225 2.17 -18.77 26.79
N MET A 226 2.16 -18.39 25.50
CA MET A 226 2.43 -19.31 24.39
C MET A 226 3.81 -19.96 24.50
N PHE A 227 4.86 -19.18 24.80
CA PHE A 227 6.21 -19.69 24.96
C PHE A 227 6.33 -20.67 26.14
N ASN A 228 5.74 -20.32 27.29
CA ASN A 228 5.76 -21.19 28.46
C ASN A 228 5.05 -22.52 28.21
N PHE A 229 3.91 -22.50 27.49
CA PHE A 229 3.21 -23.71 27.08
C PHE A 229 4.04 -24.59 26.13
N MET A 230 4.84 -23.98 25.26
CA MET A 230 5.70 -24.68 24.29
C MET A 230 7.11 -25.00 24.79
N LYS A 231 7.50 -24.54 25.97
CA LYS A 231 8.89 -24.55 26.43
C LYS A 231 9.51 -25.95 26.41
N ALA A 232 8.82 -26.95 26.95
CA ALA A 232 9.30 -28.33 26.97
C ALA A 232 9.49 -28.89 25.55
N ASP A 233 8.55 -28.59 24.63
CA ASP A 233 8.64 -28.99 23.22
C ASP A 233 9.82 -28.32 22.51
N PHE A 234 10.14 -27.05 22.80
CA PHE A 234 11.31 -26.35 22.26
C PHE A 234 12.62 -26.90 22.82
N ASP A 235 12.71 -27.11 24.14
CA ASP A 235 13.89 -27.68 24.80
C ASP A 235 14.20 -29.09 24.26
N HIS A 236 13.15 -29.91 24.02
CA HIS A 236 13.29 -31.22 23.40
C HIS A 236 13.80 -31.12 21.96
N ARG A 237 13.24 -30.23 21.13
CA ARG A 237 13.71 -30.03 19.74
C ARG A 237 15.17 -29.61 19.69
N GLU A 238 15.62 -28.72 20.57
CA GLU A 238 17.01 -28.32 20.66
C GLU A 238 17.91 -29.49 21.10
N THR A 239 17.45 -30.28 22.06
CA THR A 239 18.15 -31.51 22.50
C THR A 239 18.32 -32.50 21.34
N ILE A 240 17.25 -32.77 20.60
CA ILE A 240 17.27 -33.64 19.41
C ILE A 240 18.21 -33.07 18.34
N ARG A 241 18.16 -31.76 18.08
CA ARG A 241 19.04 -31.10 17.11
C ARG A 241 20.51 -31.23 17.50
N LEU A 242 20.84 -31.06 18.78
CA LEU A 242 22.21 -31.25 19.29
C LEU A 242 22.68 -32.70 19.16
N ARG A 243 21.82 -33.66 19.50
CA ARG A 243 22.11 -35.11 19.34
C ARG A 243 22.32 -35.47 17.88
N GLU A 244 21.43 -35.03 16.98
CA GLU A 244 21.56 -35.27 15.54
C GLU A 244 22.84 -34.62 14.99
N ALA A 245 23.11 -33.36 15.34
CA ALA A 245 24.32 -32.67 14.91
C ALA A 245 25.58 -33.43 15.39
N PHE A 246 25.59 -33.91 16.63
CA PHE A 246 26.70 -34.72 17.16
C PHE A 246 26.85 -36.03 16.38
N LEU A 247 25.77 -36.80 16.19
CA LEU A 247 25.79 -38.08 15.49
C LEU A 247 26.14 -37.97 13.99
N THR A 248 25.79 -36.86 13.35
CA THR A 248 26.06 -36.60 11.93
C THR A 248 27.38 -35.88 11.68
N THR A 249 28.06 -35.41 12.74
CA THR A 249 29.39 -34.80 12.63
C THR A 249 30.39 -35.83 12.06
N PRO A 250 31.18 -35.49 11.03
CA PRO A 250 32.15 -36.41 10.44
C PRO A 250 33.06 -37.03 11.50
N SER A 251 33.31 -38.34 11.37
CA SER A 251 34.06 -39.24 12.27
C SER A 251 33.50 -39.48 13.68
N PHE A 252 32.50 -38.73 14.15
CA PHE A 252 32.01 -38.87 15.52
C PHE A 252 31.24 -40.18 15.74
N MET A 253 30.33 -40.53 14.82
CA MET A 253 29.61 -41.81 14.89
C MET A 253 30.56 -43.00 14.84
N GLU A 254 31.55 -43.00 13.92
CA GLU A 254 32.54 -44.07 13.82
C GLU A 254 33.30 -44.24 15.16
N HIS A 255 33.79 -43.14 15.73
CA HIS A 255 34.50 -43.16 17.01
C HIS A 255 33.61 -43.73 18.13
N LEU A 256 32.36 -43.26 18.21
CA LEU A 256 31.40 -43.71 19.21
C LEU A 256 31.07 -45.20 19.04
N LEU A 257 30.88 -45.68 17.82
CA LEU A 257 30.59 -47.10 17.56
C LEU A 257 31.80 -47.99 17.90
N GLN A 258 33.02 -47.52 17.66
CA GLN A 258 34.24 -48.20 18.10
C GLN A 258 34.34 -48.24 19.63
N GLU A 259 34.01 -47.15 20.34
CA GLU A 259 33.95 -47.14 21.82
C GLU A 259 32.88 -48.11 22.36
N ILE A 260 31.73 -48.22 21.69
CA ILE A 260 30.60 -49.06 22.15
C ILE A 260 30.82 -50.54 21.87
N TYR A 261 31.30 -50.90 20.68
CA TYR A 261 31.34 -52.30 20.19
C TYR A 261 32.75 -52.87 20.03
N GLY A 262 33.80 -52.05 20.07
CA GLY A 262 35.18 -52.50 19.86
C GLY A 262 35.32 -53.29 18.55
N ASP A 263 35.96 -54.46 18.65
CA ASP A 263 36.23 -55.34 17.51
C ASP A 263 34.95 -55.85 16.81
N GLN A 264 33.80 -55.86 17.49
CA GLN A 264 32.52 -56.27 16.90
C GLN A 264 31.94 -55.20 15.97
N HIS A 265 32.48 -53.97 15.97
CA HIS A 265 31.95 -52.88 15.15
C HIS A 265 31.96 -53.23 13.65
N ASP A 266 33.07 -53.76 13.16
CA ASP A 266 33.30 -54.03 11.74
C ASP A 266 32.36 -55.13 11.22
N GLU A 267 32.08 -56.14 12.04
CA GLU A 267 31.15 -57.22 11.69
C GLU A 267 29.72 -56.70 11.49
N LEU A 268 29.33 -55.65 12.22
CA LEU A 268 27.99 -55.06 12.18
C LEU A 268 27.75 -54.11 10.99
N LEU A 269 28.79 -53.77 10.22
CA LEU A 269 28.69 -52.83 9.10
C LEU A 269 27.96 -53.44 7.89
N PRO A 270 27.28 -52.61 7.07
CA PRO A 270 26.73 -53.07 5.80
C PRO A 270 27.81 -53.58 4.85
N THR A 271 27.47 -54.59 4.04
CA THR A 271 28.40 -55.15 3.04
C THR A 271 28.67 -54.13 1.93
N TYR A 272 29.91 -53.66 1.85
CA TYR A 272 30.35 -52.68 0.85
C TYR A 272 30.68 -53.34 -0.50
N VAL A 273 30.16 -52.77 -1.59
CA VAL A 273 30.50 -53.15 -2.97
C VAL A 273 31.01 -51.90 -3.72
N PRO A 274 32.27 -51.85 -4.17
CA PRO A 274 32.86 -50.66 -4.79
C PRO A 274 32.34 -50.41 -6.22
N ASN A 275 32.18 -49.13 -6.59
CA ASN A 275 31.79 -48.69 -7.93
C ASN A 275 33.00 -48.59 -8.87
N ASN A 276 33.42 -49.73 -9.43
CA ASN A 276 34.64 -49.81 -10.24
C ASN A 276 34.55 -49.24 -11.68
N ASN A 277 33.37 -48.78 -12.13
CA ASN A 277 33.10 -48.52 -13.56
C ASN A 277 32.94 -47.04 -13.97
N ILE A 278 33.32 -46.06 -13.13
CA ILE A 278 33.20 -44.64 -13.49
C ILE A 278 34.49 -44.18 -14.20
N PRO A 279 34.46 -43.80 -15.49
CA PRO A 279 35.67 -43.41 -16.22
C PRO A 279 36.11 -41.98 -15.87
N TYR A 280 37.40 -41.71 -16.07
CA TYR A 280 37.97 -40.36 -16.11
C TYR A 280 37.54 -39.67 -17.42
N PRO A 281 37.00 -38.43 -17.39
CA PRO A 281 36.45 -37.78 -18.58
C PRO A 281 37.52 -37.35 -19.61
N GLY A 282 38.79 -37.32 -19.21
CA GLY A 282 39.90 -36.81 -20.00
C GLY A 282 39.92 -35.27 -20.04
N PRO A 283 40.77 -34.70 -20.90
CA PRO A 283 41.04 -33.27 -20.87
C PRO A 283 39.80 -32.42 -21.22
N PRO A 284 39.69 -31.19 -20.71
CA PRO A 284 38.57 -30.31 -20.98
C PRO A 284 38.48 -29.96 -22.47
N LYS A 285 37.26 -29.91 -23.02
CA LYS A 285 37.00 -29.71 -24.46
C LYS A 285 36.20 -28.44 -24.72
N HIS A 286 36.49 -27.74 -25.83
CA HIS A 286 35.65 -26.68 -26.39
C HIS A 286 34.40 -27.25 -27.06
N SER A 287 33.35 -26.43 -27.21
CA SER A 287 32.15 -26.72 -28.02
C SER A 287 32.47 -27.26 -29.43
N ASN A 288 33.66 -26.94 -29.97
CA ASN A 288 34.07 -27.32 -31.30
C ASN A 288 34.97 -28.57 -31.32
N ASN A 289 35.10 -29.36 -30.23
CA ASN A 289 35.96 -30.56 -30.09
C ASN A 289 37.49 -30.31 -30.03
N GLY A 290 37.97 -29.13 -29.60
CA GLY A 290 39.40 -28.87 -29.30
C GLY A 290 39.72 -29.05 -27.81
N ILE A 291 40.93 -29.53 -27.46
CA ILE A 291 41.39 -29.67 -26.07
C ILE A 291 41.78 -28.29 -25.49
N GLN A 292 41.54 -28.08 -24.20
CA GLN A 292 41.85 -26.85 -23.46
C GLN A 292 42.79 -27.10 -22.27
N LYS A 293 43.28 -26.00 -21.69
CA LYS A 293 43.96 -26.00 -20.39
C LYS A 293 42.99 -26.32 -19.26
N ARG A 294 43.53 -26.82 -18.15
CA ARG A 294 42.78 -27.04 -16.91
C ARG A 294 42.21 -25.72 -16.38
N HIS A 295 41.08 -25.81 -15.69
CA HIS A 295 40.45 -24.67 -15.03
C HIS A 295 41.24 -24.28 -13.77
N GLU A 296 41.64 -23.01 -13.71
CA GLU A 296 42.34 -22.44 -12.54
C GLU A 296 41.41 -21.62 -11.63
N ASN A 297 40.24 -21.17 -12.14
CA ASN A 297 39.29 -20.39 -11.35
C ASN A 297 38.41 -21.31 -10.48
N LEU A 298 38.61 -21.25 -9.16
CA LEU A 298 37.87 -22.02 -8.17
C LEU A 298 36.50 -21.42 -7.80
N GLU A 299 36.16 -20.19 -8.22
CA GLU A 299 34.81 -19.61 -8.00
C GLU A 299 33.70 -20.46 -8.64
N PHE A 300 34.05 -21.21 -9.70
CA PHE A 300 33.14 -22.14 -10.36
C PHE A 300 32.75 -23.34 -9.48
N LEU A 301 33.49 -23.64 -8.41
CA LEU A 301 33.09 -24.64 -7.42
C LEU A 301 31.73 -24.27 -6.79
N GLY A 302 31.42 -22.97 -6.70
CA GLY A 302 30.13 -22.48 -6.24
C GLY A 302 28.93 -22.84 -7.14
N ARG A 303 29.15 -23.43 -8.31
CA ARG A 303 28.08 -23.95 -9.19
C ARG A 303 27.66 -25.39 -8.85
N PHE A 304 28.46 -26.12 -8.06
CA PHE A 304 28.13 -27.46 -7.59
C PHE A 304 27.35 -27.42 -6.27
N ASP A 305 26.78 -28.56 -5.86
CA ASP A 305 26.13 -28.71 -4.56
C ASP A 305 27.14 -28.48 -3.42
N ARG A 306 26.83 -27.56 -2.49
CA ARG A 306 27.77 -27.15 -1.45
C ARG A 306 28.12 -28.29 -0.49
N ALA A 307 27.17 -29.15 -0.15
CA ALA A 307 27.42 -30.26 0.77
C ALA A 307 28.29 -31.34 0.11
N ASP A 308 28.06 -31.63 -1.17
CA ASP A 308 28.89 -32.57 -1.93
C ASP A 308 30.34 -32.07 -2.10
N ILE A 309 30.52 -30.79 -2.41
CA ILE A 309 31.87 -30.20 -2.48
C ILE A 309 32.55 -30.25 -1.11
N GLN A 310 31.86 -29.88 -0.03
CA GLN A 310 32.42 -29.94 1.31
C GLN A 310 32.89 -31.36 1.65
N ASP A 311 32.06 -32.38 1.41
CA ASP A 311 32.39 -33.79 1.68
C ASP A 311 33.55 -34.31 0.80
N ILE A 312 33.61 -33.91 -0.47
CA ILE A 312 34.72 -34.26 -1.38
C ILE A 312 36.02 -33.65 -0.88
N MET A 313 36.03 -32.35 -0.57
CA MET A 313 37.24 -31.66 -0.12
C MET A 313 37.70 -32.21 1.23
N GLN A 314 36.78 -32.53 2.13
CA GLN A 314 37.08 -33.15 3.41
C GLN A 314 37.66 -34.56 3.25
N GLY A 315 37.11 -35.37 2.33
CA GLY A 315 37.64 -36.69 2.01
C GLY A 315 39.07 -36.63 1.47
N ILE A 316 39.34 -35.73 0.53
CA ILE A 316 40.71 -35.48 0.03
C ILE A 316 41.61 -35.02 1.16
N ALA A 317 41.16 -34.07 1.99
CA ALA A 317 41.97 -33.56 3.10
C ALA A 317 42.33 -34.64 4.14
N THR A 318 41.49 -35.66 4.27
CA THR A 318 41.63 -36.76 5.24
C THR A 318 42.59 -37.83 4.74
N TYR A 319 42.47 -38.24 3.47
CA TYR A 319 43.18 -39.39 2.91
C TYR A 319 44.43 -39.05 2.09
N LYS A 320 44.74 -37.76 1.92
CA LYS A 320 45.96 -37.32 1.25
C LYS A 320 47.17 -37.52 2.17
N GLU A 321 48.07 -38.45 1.81
CA GLU A 321 49.24 -38.81 2.61
C GLU A 321 50.53 -38.13 2.12
N THR A 322 50.67 -37.88 0.81
CA THR A 322 51.83 -37.17 0.25
C THR A 322 51.60 -35.65 0.22
N ASP A 323 52.61 -34.87 -0.16
CA ASP A 323 52.46 -33.42 -0.32
C ASP A 323 51.31 -33.04 -1.25
N TYR A 324 50.71 -31.87 -1.00
CA TYR A 324 49.56 -31.30 -1.73
C TYR A 324 49.97 -30.76 -3.11
N THR A 325 50.70 -31.57 -3.87
CA THR A 325 51.26 -31.25 -5.19
C THR A 325 51.10 -32.43 -6.15
N VAL A 326 50.96 -32.13 -7.43
CA VAL A 326 50.94 -33.11 -8.53
C VAL A 326 51.95 -32.76 -9.60
N GLU A 327 52.50 -33.80 -10.24
CA GLU A 327 53.47 -33.67 -11.32
C GLU A 327 52.87 -34.12 -12.65
N GLU A 328 53.09 -33.35 -13.71
CA GLU A 328 52.63 -33.69 -15.06
C GLU A 328 53.67 -34.52 -15.81
N ILE A 329 53.21 -35.54 -16.55
CA ILE A 329 54.06 -36.34 -17.42
C ILE A 329 54.30 -35.55 -18.72
N THR A 330 55.38 -34.77 -18.74
CA THR A 330 55.73 -33.87 -19.86
C THR A 330 55.93 -34.60 -21.20
N SER A 331 56.20 -35.90 -21.20
CA SER A 331 56.27 -36.75 -22.41
C SER A 331 54.90 -37.13 -23.01
N LYS A 332 53.79 -36.89 -22.28
CA LYS A 332 52.40 -37.19 -22.71
C LYS A 332 51.55 -35.94 -22.90
N VAL A 333 52.19 -34.79 -23.16
CA VAL A 333 51.52 -33.50 -23.41
C VAL A 333 50.63 -33.58 -24.65
N ARG A 334 49.41 -33.03 -24.51
CA ARG A 334 48.45 -32.82 -25.58
C ARG A 334 48.43 -31.36 -25.98
N LEU A 335 48.38 -31.15 -27.30
CA LEU A 335 48.40 -29.83 -27.92
C LEU A 335 46.97 -29.36 -28.23
N ASP A 336 46.75 -28.05 -28.24
CA ASP A 336 45.53 -27.45 -28.78
C ASP A 336 45.54 -27.45 -30.32
N ARG A 337 44.51 -26.87 -30.93
CA ARG A 337 44.41 -26.77 -32.40
C ARG A 337 45.47 -25.86 -33.02
N GLN A 338 46.08 -25.00 -32.22
CA GLN A 338 47.13 -24.06 -32.60
C GLN A 338 48.53 -24.64 -32.36
N GLY A 339 48.63 -25.89 -31.88
CA GLY A 339 49.90 -26.56 -31.60
C GLY A 339 50.53 -26.22 -30.25
N ASN A 340 49.84 -25.48 -29.37
CA ASN A 340 50.36 -25.13 -28.05
C ASN A 340 50.12 -26.27 -27.06
N PRO A 341 51.07 -26.57 -26.15
CA PRO A 341 50.86 -27.53 -25.07
C PRO A 341 49.82 -27.00 -24.09
N VAL A 342 48.74 -27.76 -23.89
CA VAL A 342 47.61 -27.33 -23.05
C VAL A 342 47.24 -28.30 -21.94
N TRP A 343 47.57 -29.59 -22.05
CA TRP A 343 47.20 -30.57 -21.03
C TRP A 343 48.15 -31.76 -21.03
N ALA A 344 48.56 -32.24 -19.85
CA ALA A 344 49.27 -33.51 -19.70
C ALA A 344 48.67 -34.32 -18.54
N PRO A 345 48.65 -35.67 -18.62
CA PRO A 345 48.22 -36.48 -17.50
C PRO A 345 49.20 -36.31 -16.34
N TYR A 346 48.69 -36.35 -15.12
CA TYR A 346 49.55 -36.39 -13.93
C TYR A 346 50.25 -37.75 -13.81
N SER A 347 51.29 -37.83 -12.97
CA SER A 347 52.07 -39.04 -12.73
C SER A 347 51.20 -40.24 -12.34
N GLU A 348 51.65 -41.45 -12.69
CA GLU A 348 50.94 -42.69 -12.33
C GLU A 348 50.84 -42.85 -10.80
N ALA A 349 51.83 -42.37 -10.06
CA ALA A 349 51.80 -42.33 -8.60
C ALA A 349 50.70 -41.41 -8.06
N ASN A 350 50.55 -40.19 -8.59
CA ASN A 350 49.48 -39.28 -8.17
C ASN A 350 48.09 -39.82 -8.53
N LEU A 351 47.95 -40.48 -9.68
CA LEU A 351 46.68 -41.08 -10.09
C LEU A 351 46.32 -42.28 -9.19
N SER A 352 47.31 -43.10 -8.83
CA SER A 352 47.12 -44.21 -7.90
C SER A 352 46.68 -43.73 -6.51
N GLU A 353 47.36 -42.72 -5.96
CA GLU A 353 46.97 -42.11 -4.67
C GLU A 353 45.55 -41.52 -4.74
N PHE A 354 45.22 -40.77 -5.79
CA PHE A 354 43.89 -40.18 -5.92
C PHE A 354 42.77 -41.23 -6.06
N ASN A 355 43.03 -42.34 -6.75
CA ASN A 355 42.09 -43.47 -6.80
C ASN A 355 41.92 -44.14 -5.42
N ASN A 356 42.99 -44.27 -4.63
CA ASN A 356 42.88 -44.75 -3.25
C ASN A 356 42.02 -43.79 -2.41
N ILE A 357 42.25 -42.47 -2.50
CA ILE A 357 41.43 -41.45 -1.84
C ILE A 357 39.95 -41.62 -2.21
N ILE A 358 39.63 -41.76 -3.51
CA ILE A 358 38.26 -42.01 -3.97
C ILE A 358 37.68 -43.27 -3.30
N GLN A 359 38.43 -44.37 -3.26
CA GLN A 359 37.98 -45.64 -2.67
C GLN A 359 37.70 -45.51 -1.16
N GLN A 360 38.56 -44.80 -0.41
CA GLN A 360 38.34 -44.54 1.01
C GLN A 360 37.11 -43.65 1.23
N CYS A 361 36.97 -42.57 0.46
CA CYS A 361 35.81 -41.68 0.52
C CYS A 361 34.50 -42.40 0.19
N GLU A 362 34.53 -43.26 -0.84
CA GLU A 362 33.37 -44.07 -1.25
C GLU A 362 32.92 -44.98 -0.12
N ARG A 363 33.86 -45.67 0.54
CA ARG A 363 33.56 -46.53 1.69
C ARG A 363 32.95 -45.74 2.85
N ASP A 364 33.48 -44.55 3.15
CA ASP A 364 32.94 -43.70 4.21
C ASP A 364 31.54 -43.20 3.91
N TRP A 365 31.30 -42.74 2.68
CA TRP A 365 29.97 -42.27 2.26
C TRP A 365 28.95 -43.42 2.27
N PHE A 366 29.36 -44.62 1.89
CA PHE A 366 28.54 -45.82 1.99
C PHE A 366 28.16 -46.12 3.45
N ARG A 367 29.14 -46.14 4.36
CA ARG A 367 28.89 -46.33 5.81
C ARG A 367 28.00 -45.24 6.40
N LYS A 368 28.10 -44.00 5.90
CA LYS A 368 27.25 -42.86 6.28
C LYS A 368 25.80 -42.95 5.75
N GLY A 369 25.48 -43.92 4.90
CA GLY A 369 24.14 -44.04 4.30
C GLY A 369 23.87 -43.03 3.18
N VAL A 370 24.91 -42.54 2.49
CA VAL A 370 24.77 -41.72 1.29
C VAL A 370 24.24 -42.60 0.15
N THR A 371 23.25 -42.13 -0.61
CA THR A 371 22.65 -42.94 -1.70
C THR A 371 23.65 -43.25 -2.81
N ASP A 372 23.55 -44.43 -3.42
CA ASP A 372 24.40 -44.86 -4.54
C ASP A 372 24.50 -43.83 -5.67
N TYR A 373 23.38 -43.18 -5.99
CA TYR A 373 23.34 -42.12 -7.01
C TYR A 373 24.23 -40.93 -6.62
N ARG A 374 24.13 -40.47 -5.36
CA ARG A 374 24.90 -39.34 -4.86
C ARG A 374 26.38 -39.70 -4.70
N ILE A 375 26.71 -40.93 -4.29
CA ILE A 375 28.08 -41.47 -4.28
C ILE A 375 28.66 -41.45 -5.71
N LYS A 376 27.93 -41.99 -6.70
CA LYS A 376 28.37 -41.97 -8.11
C LYS A 376 28.61 -40.55 -8.63
N ASN A 377 27.74 -39.60 -8.28
CA ASN A 377 27.94 -38.20 -8.64
C ASN A 377 29.19 -37.61 -8.00
N ARG A 378 29.43 -37.85 -6.69
CA ARG A 378 30.64 -37.37 -6.00
C ARG A 378 31.92 -37.95 -6.61
N ILE A 379 31.95 -39.25 -6.91
CA ILE A 379 33.09 -39.90 -7.58
C ILE A 379 33.29 -39.30 -8.98
N THR A 380 32.19 -39.08 -9.74
CA THR A 380 32.25 -38.43 -11.06
C THR A 380 32.82 -37.01 -10.95
N THR A 381 32.41 -36.23 -9.95
CA THR A 381 32.93 -34.89 -9.68
C THR A 381 34.40 -34.92 -9.28
N MET A 382 34.83 -35.87 -8.43
CA MET A 382 36.24 -36.05 -8.09
C MET A 382 37.10 -36.36 -9.31
N LYS A 383 36.66 -37.29 -10.17
CA LYS A 383 37.37 -37.64 -11.41
C LYS A 383 37.37 -36.49 -12.43
N LEU A 384 36.27 -35.72 -12.49
CA LEU A 384 36.18 -34.49 -13.26
C LEU A 384 37.20 -33.47 -12.79
N PHE A 385 37.29 -33.21 -11.48
CA PHE A 385 38.28 -32.28 -10.92
C PHE A 385 39.71 -32.69 -11.26
N TYR A 386 40.03 -33.98 -11.14
CA TYR A 386 41.36 -34.48 -11.45
C TYR A 386 41.79 -34.21 -12.91
N ASP A 387 40.89 -34.41 -13.87
CA ASP A 387 41.22 -34.23 -15.28
C ASP A 387 41.10 -32.78 -15.78
N THR A 388 40.13 -32.02 -15.26
CA THR A 388 39.71 -30.74 -15.85
C THR A 388 40.04 -29.52 -15.01
N TRP A 389 40.35 -29.66 -13.72
CA TRP A 389 40.84 -28.58 -12.85
C TRP A 389 42.33 -28.72 -12.56
N ASP A 390 42.99 -27.59 -12.31
CA ASP A 390 44.37 -27.59 -11.82
C ASP A 390 44.39 -28.12 -10.39
N MET A 391 44.95 -29.31 -10.20
CA MET A 391 44.97 -29.98 -8.91
C MET A 391 45.93 -29.32 -7.93
N ASN A 392 46.97 -28.61 -8.38
CA ASN A 392 47.84 -27.83 -7.49
C ASN A 392 47.07 -26.63 -6.91
N LYS A 393 46.23 -25.97 -7.71
CA LYS A 393 45.33 -24.91 -7.23
C LYS A 393 44.27 -25.45 -6.28
N LEU A 394 43.64 -26.58 -6.63
CA LEU A 394 42.63 -27.21 -5.79
C LEU A 394 43.23 -27.69 -4.46
N TYR A 395 44.38 -28.36 -4.48
CA TYR A 395 45.09 -28.79 -3.29
C TYR A 395 45.56 -27.62 -2.42
N SER A 396 46.00 -26.50 -3.01
CA SER A 396 46.29 -25.28 -2.26
C SER A 396 45.03 -24.74 -1.55
N HIS A 397 43.88 -24.76 -2.21
CA HIS A 397 42.59 -24.39 -1.60
C HIS A 397 42.17 -25.34 -0.48
N ILE A 398 42.35 -26.65 -0.66
CA ILE A 398 42.03 -27.65 0.39
C ILE A 398 42.97 -27.48 1.59
N LYS A 399 44.27 -27.26 1.36
CA LYS A 399 45.28 -27.08 2.42
C LYS A 399 45.04 -25.81 3.25
N THR A 400 44.61 -24.73 2.60
CA THR A 400 44.32 -23.44 3.24
C THR A 400 42.90 -23.35 3.79
N GLY A 401 41.98 -24.15 3.26
CA GLY A 401 40.60 -24.26 3.73
C GLY A 401 40.46 -25.14 4.97
N ASN A 402 39.45 -24.88 5.79
CA ASN A 402 39.17 -25.65 6.99
C ASN A 402 38.39 -26.95 6.66
N PHE A 403 39.00 -27.84 5.87
CA PHE A 403 38.38 -29.09 5.41
C PHE A 403 38.82 -30.33 6.20
N ARG A 404 39.63 -30.17 7.26
CA ARG A 404 40.02 -31.30 8.12
C ARG A 404 38.81 -31.84 8.89
N LEU A 405 38.87 -33.10 9.29
CA LEU A 405 37.86 -33.66 10.20
C LEU A 405 37.84 -32.87 11.52
N PRO A 406 36.65 -32.55 12.05
CA PRO A 406 36.53 -31.94 13.36
C PRO A 406 37.12 -32.86 14.43
N LYS A 407 37.75 -32.28 15.46
CA LYS A 407 38.24 -33.05 16.61
C LYS A 407 37.05 -33.60 17.39
N TYR A 408 37.10 -34.88 17.77
CA TYR A 408 36.05 -35.50 18.60
C TYR A 408 35.80 -34.69 19.87
N ALA A 409 34.53 -34.34 20.09
CA ALA A 409 34.07 -33.54 21.21
C ALA A 409 32.74 -34.12 21.70
N PRO A 410 32.74 -34.94 22.77
CA PRO A 410 31.51 -35.51 23.32
C PRO A 410 30.58 -34.43 23.86
N LEU A 411 29.28 -34.73 23.89
CA LEU A 411 28.31 -33.95 24.66
C LEU A 411 28.51 -34.18 26.18
N SER A 412 27.61 -33.66 27.02
CA SER A 412 27.67 -33.91 28.46
C SER A 412 27.60 -35.41 28.79
N ASP A 413 28.16 -35.84 29.92
CA ASP A 413 28.19 -37.25 30.33
C ASP A 413 26.78 -37.88 30.37
N GLN A 414 25.79 -37.09 30.78
CA GLN A 414 24.38 -37.50 30.79
C GLN A 414 23.86 -37.75 29.37
N GLU A 415 24.11 -36.83 28.43
CA GLU A 415 23.70 -36.98 27.04
C GLU A 415 24.42 -38.14 26.35
N MET A 416 25.72 -38.31 26.60
CA MET A 416 26.49 -39.44 26.07
C MET A 416 25.96 -40.79 26.57
N THR A 417 25.47 -40.84 27.81
CA THR A 417 24.83 -42.05 28.37
C THR A 417 23.54 -42.38 27.62
N VAL A 418 22.67 -41.40 27.41
CA VAL A 418 21.41 -41.56 26.67
C VAL A 418 21.67 -41.99 25.22
N ILE A 419 22.63 -41.35 24.55
CA ILE A 419 23.01 -41.69 23.17
C ILE A 419 23.51 -43.13 23.10
N THR A 420 24.43 -43.51 23.98
CA THR A 420 25.02 -44.86 24.01
C THR A 420 23.97 -45.94 24.25
N GLN A 421 23.06 -45.72 25.20
CA GLN A 421 21.98 -46.66 25.49
C GLN A 421 21.02 -46.82 24.29
N SER A 422 20.68 -45.72 23.63
CA SER A 422 19.83 -45.74 22.44
C SER A 422 20.47 -46.50 21.28
N ILE A 423 21.76 -46.26 21.00
CA ILE A 423 22.49 -46.98 19.95
C ILE A 423 22.50 -48.48 20.24
N LYS A 424 22.80 -48.88 21.49
CA LYS A 424 22.78 -50.29 21.92
C LYS A 424 21.41 -50.94 21.74
N LYS A 425 20.33 -50.19 21.96
CA LYS A 425 18.94 -50.65 21.82
C LYS A 425 18.53 -50.84 20.36
N HIS A 426 18.95 -49.97 19.45
CA HIS A 426 18.38 -49.89 18.09
C HIS A 426 19.26 -50.39 16.96
N ARG A 427 20.58 -50.42 17.13
CA ARG A 427 21.51 -50.87 16.08
C ARG A 427 21.31 -52.36 15.78
N LYS A 428 21.26 -52.70 14.50
CA LYS A 428 21.19 -54.07 13.98
C LYS A 428 22.28 -54.32 12.96
N GLN A 429 22.54 -55.61 12.69
CA GLN A 429 23.45 -56.05 11.64
C GLN A 429 23.09 -55.41 10.29
N GLY A 430 24.07 -54.77 9.65
CA GLY A 430 23.91 -54.16 8.33
C GLY A 430 23.31 -52.75 8.34
N ASP A 431 23.09 -52.15 9.50
CA ASP A 431 22.67 -50.74 9.58
C ASP A 431 23.82 -49.80 9.20
N ASP A 432 23.51 -48.81 8.34
CA ASP A 432 24.38 -47.65 8.11
C ASP A 432 24.20 -46.57 9.20
N TYR A 433 25.10 -45.57 9.25
CA TYR A 433 25.09 -44.54 10.30
C TYR A 433 23.85 -43.66 10.27
N ARG A 434 23.28 -43.44 9.08
CA ARG A 434 22.05 -42.68 8.94
C ARG A 434 20.87 -43.46 9.53
N GLN A 435 20.77 -44.76 9.26
CA GLN A 435 19.73 -45.63 9.81
C GLN A 435 19.82 -45.74 11.34
N ILE A 436 21.02 -45.85 11.90
CA ILE A 436 21.21 -45.83 13.36
C ILE A 436 20.71 -44.50 13.95
N THR A 437 21.10 -43.38 13.35
CA THR A 437 20.69 -42.04 13.77
C THR A 437 19.17 -41.88 13.72
N GLU A 438 18.54 -42.21 12.58
CA GLU A 438 17.09 -42.11 12.40
C GLU A 438 16.30 -42.95 13.42
N LYS A 439 16.77 -44.15 13.76
CA LYS A 439 16.13 -45.00 14.80
C LYS A 439 16.24 -44.38 16.18
N CYS A 440 17.41 -43.84 16.55
CA CYS A 440 17.61 -43.19 17.84
C CYS A 440 16.74 -41.92 17.99
N LEU A 441 16.73 -41.06 16.96
CA LEU A 441 15.90 -39.86 16.94
C LEU A 441 14.42 -40.21 17.12
N LYS A 442 13.94 -41.24 16.41
CA LYS A 442 12.55 -41.71 16.51
C LYS A 442 12.19 -42.23 17.91
N ASP A 443 13.11 -42.91 18.60
CA ASP A 443 12.91 -43.41 19.97
C ASP A 443 12.85 -42.29 20.99
N TRP A 444 13.73 -41.29 20.88
CA TRP A 444 13.71 -40.12 21.75
C TRP A 444 12.43 -39.29 21.54
N ASP A 445 11.99 -39.11 20.29
CA ASP A 445 10.72 -38.44 19.99
C ASP A 445 9.48 -39.22 20.47
N ALA A 446 9.54 -40.56 20.46
CA ALA A 446 8.48 -41.38 21.03
C ALA A 446 8.44 -41.26 22.56
N SER A 447 9.59 -41.36 23.21
CA SER A 447 9.73 -41.27 24.67
C SER A 447 9.25 -39.91 25.20
N PHE A 448 9.65 -38.82 24.56
CA PHE A 448 9.19 -37.48 24.92
C PHE A 448 7.67 -37.33 24.79
N ARG A 449 7.06 -37.89 23.74
CA ARG A 449 5.60 -37.86 23.56
C ARG A 449 4.87 -38.63 24.66
N GLU A 450 5.37 -39.81 25.02
CA GLU A 450 4.79 -40.62 26.11
C GLU A 450 4.89 -39.91 27.47
N GLU A 451 6.05 -39.32 27.79
CA GLU A 451 6.24 -38.54 29.02
C GLU A 451 5.27 -37.34 29.07
N ARG A 452 5.16 -36.62 27.97
CA ARG A 452 4.27 -35.45 27.84
C ARG A 452 2.79 -35.81 28.01
N ASP A 453 2.31 -36.85 27.33
CA ASP A 453 0.89 -37.22 27.34
C ASP A 453 0.43 -37.74 28.73
N SER A 454 1.38 -38.15 29.58
CA SER A 454 1.11 -38.58 30.96
C SER A 454 0.88 -37.43 31.96
N ALA A 455 1.16 -36.17 31.60
CA ALA A 455 1.09 -35.00 32.47
C ALA A 455 -0.25 -34.22 32.36
N THR A 456 -1.39 -34.87 32.63
CA THR A 456 -2.72 -34.39 32.17
C THR A 456 -3.46 -33.36 33.05
N SER A 457 -2.97 -32.98 34.24
CA SER A 457 -3.70 -32.08 35.16
C SER A 457 -3.25 -30.60 35.16
N SER A 458 -2.12 -30.28 34.51
CA SER A 458 -1.54 -28.93 34.44
C SER A 458 -1.90 -28.15 33.17
N ASP A 459 -2.48 -28.81 32.17
CA ASP A 459 -2.63 -28.25 30.82
C ASP A 459 -3.76 -27.21 30.73
N ASP A 460 -4.87 -27.35 31.46
CA ASP A 460 -6.03 -26.45 31.32
C ASP A 460 -5.75 -25.01 31.76
N ILE A 461 -4.99 -24.82 32.85
CA ILE A 461 -4.60 -23.50 33.33
C ILE A 461 -3.66 -22.84 32.30
N ALA A 462 -2.72 -23.60 31.74
CA ALA A 462 -1.79 -23.10 30.74
C ALA A 462 -2.48 -22.77 29.42
N ILE A 463 -3.45 -23.58 28.99
CA ILE A 463 -4.31 -23.29 27.83
C ILE A 463 -5.12 -22.00 28.07
N GLY A 464 -5.69 -21.82 29.27
CA GLY A 464 -6.42 -20.61 29.63
C GLY A 464 -5.54 -19.35 29.56
N GLN A 465 -4.33 -19.40 30.11
CA GLN A 465 -3.37 -18.29 30.04
C GLN A 465 -2.97 -17.96 28.60
N LEU A 466 -2.69 -18.98 27.78
CA LEU A 466 -2.43 -18.82 26.35
C LEU A 466 -3.62 -18.16 25.64
N LEU A 467 -4.84 -18.59 25.95
CA LEU A 467 -6.05 -18.05 25.33
C LEU A 467 -6.27 -16.57 25.70
N PHE A 468 -6.05 -16.19 26.95
CA PHE A 468 -6.15 -14.80 27.41
C PHE A 468 -5.15 -13.91 26.67
N GLU A 469 -3.90 -14.37 26.55
CA GLU A 469 -2.86 -13.68 25.78
C GLU A 469 -3.25 -13.51 24.30
N LEU A 470 -3.83 -14.54 23.67
CA LEU A 470 -4.31 -14.45 22.29
C LEU A 470 -5.46 -13.46 22.13
N TYR A 471 -6.43 -13.46 23.05
CA TYR A 471 -7.57 -12.55 23.03
C TYR A 471 -7.15 -11.08 23.22
N GLU A 472 -6.22 -10.84 24.14
CA GLU A 472 -5.64 -9.51 24.37
C GLU A 472 -4.92 -8.97 23.12
N ASN A 473 -4.16 -9.81 22.41
CA ASN A 473 -3.41 -9.35 21.24
C ASN A 473 -4.27 -9.24 19.96
N ILE A 474 -5.19 -10.18 19.74
CA ILE A 474 -6.00 -10.27 18.51
C ILE A 474 -7.26 -9.39 18.59
N TYR A 475 -7.97 -9.41 19.72
CA TYR A 475 -9.24 -8.67 19.90
C TYR A 475 -9.15 -7.50 20.88
N GLU A 476 -8.04 -7.35 21.60
CA GLU A 476 -7.80 -6.25 22.54
C GLU A 476 -8.88 -6.18 23.63
N ARG A 477 -9.21 -7.37 24.15
CA ARG A 477 -10.07 -7.57 25.32
C ARG A 477 -9.82 -8.95 25.90
N GLN A 478 -10.33 -9.17 27.10
CA GLN A 478 -10.43 -10.51 27.67
C GLN A 478 -11.60 -11.29 27.03
N PRO A 479 -11.50 -12.62 26.91
CA PRO A 479 -12.61 -13.46 26.52
C PRO A 479 -13.70 -13.49 27.59
N THR A 480 -14.94 -13.75 27.18
CA THR A 480 -16.03 -14.11 28.11
C THR A 480 -15.89 -15.56 28.56
N ASP A 481 -16.49 -15.93 29.68
CA ASP A 481 -16.46 -17.32 30.21
C ASP A 481 -16.86 -18.36 29.15
N ARG A 482 -17.89 -18.04 28.37
CA ARG A 482 -18.37 -18.90 27.27
C ARG A 482 -17.33 -19.03 26.16
N GLU A 483 -16.72 -17.92 25.74
CA GLU A 483 -15.65 -17.96 24.73
C GLU A 483 -14.42 -18.71 25.23
N THR A 484 -14.12 -18.64 26.52
CA THR A 484 -13.05 -19.42 27.13
C THR A 484 -13.35 -20.92 27.02
N GLU A 485 -14.55 -21.35 27.43
CA GLU A 485 -14.96 -22.75 27.34
C GLU A 485 -14.96 -23.26 25.89
N ASP A 486 -15.59 -22.51 24.97
CA ASP A 486 -15.70 -22.89 23.56
C ASP A 486 -14.33 -23.03 22.90
N ASN A 487 -13.40 -22.09 23.13
CA ASN A 487 -12.07 -22.12 22.52
C ASN A 487 -11.14 -23.15 23.17
N ILE A 488 -11.24 -23.43 24.48
CA ILE A 488 -10.49 -24.53 25.12
C ILE A 488 -10.90 -25.86 24.47
N ASN A 489 -12.20 -26.08 24.31
CA ASN A 489 -12.72 -27.28 23.66
C ASN A 489 -12.26 -27.38 22.21
N LEU A 490 -12.30 -26.28 21.45
CA LEU A 490 -11.79 -26.23 20.08
C LEU A 490 -10.28 -26.55 20.01
N PHE A 491 -9.49 -26.00 20.93
CA PHE A 491 -8.05 -26.22 20.97
C PHE A 491 -7.70 -27.69 21.26
N ARG A 492 -8.45 -28.36 22.14
CA ARG A 492 -8.31 -29.80 22.39
C ARG A 492 -8.52 -30.64 21.13
N ILE A 493 -9.54 -30.31 20.33
CA ILE A 493 -9.79 -30.98 19.04
C ILE A 493 -8.60 -30.82 18.09
N TYR A 494 -7.89 -29.70 18.14
CA TYR A 494 -6.67 -29.51 17.35
C TYR A 494 -5.49 -30.31 17.90
N LEU A 495 -5.31 -30.36 19.22
CA LEU A 495 -4.27 -31.15 19.87
C LEU A 495 -4.41 -32.67 19.60
N GLU A 496 -5.63 -33.17 19.36
CA GLU A 496 -5.85 -34.56 18.95
C GLU A 496 -5.27 -34.90 17.56
N LYS A 497 -5.07 -33.89 16.70
CA LYS A 497 -4.77 -34.09 15.26
C LYS A 497 -3.44 -33.47 14.82
N LEU A 498 -2.91 -32.53 15.58
CA LEU A 498 -1.78 -31.69 15.23
C LEU A 498 -0.77 -31.68 16.38
N ASP A 499 0.49 -31.39 16.07
CA ASP A 499 1.44 -31.07 17.13
C ASP A 499 1.05 -29.75 17.82
N ARG A 500 1.53 -29.53 19.06
CA ARG A 500 1.14 -28.37 19.87
C ARG A 500 1.33 -27.04 19.15
N GLN A 501 2.44 -26.87 18.42
CA GLN A 501 2.71 -25.62 17.71
C GLN A 501 1.74 -25.42 16.54
N GLN A 502 1.48 -26.47 15.78
CA GLN A 502 0.48 -26.46 14.70
C GLN A 502 -0.93 -26.22 15.24
N ALA A 503 -1.29 -26.81 16.39
CA ALA A 503 -2.57 -26.59 17.05
C ALA A 503 -2.72 -25.13 17.48
N ILE A 504 -1.66 -24.52 18.04
CA ILE A 504 -1.66 -23.09 18.42
C ILE A 504 -1.86 -22.23 17.18
N GLY A 505 -1.10 -22.50 16.12
CA GLY A 505 -1.29 -21.84 14.83
C GLY A 505 -2.74 -21.96 14.33
N LYS A 506 -3.35 -23.14 14.47
CA LYS A 506 -4.74 -23.39 14.06
C LYS A 506 -5.77 -22.64 14.89
N LEU A 507 -5.53 -22.49 16.20
CA LEU A 507 -6.36 -21.66 17.08
C LEU A 507 -6.27 -20.18 16.66
N ILE A 508 -5.06 -19.67 16.45
CA ILE A 508 -4.83 -18.30 15.97
C ILE A 508 -5.51 -18.06 14.62
N GLU A 509 -5.39 -18.99 13.68
CA GLU A 509 -6.10 -18.93 12.39
C GLU A 509 -7.61 -18.76 12.58
N SER A 510 -8.19 -19.51 13.53
CA SER A 510 -9.62 -19.51 13.80
C SER A 510 -10.09 -18.19 14.42
N LEU A 511 -9.29 -17.61 15.32
CA LEU A 511 -9.55 -16.30 15.90
C LEU A 511 -9.47 -15.18 14.85
N ILE A 512 -8.45 -15.19 13.99
CA ILE A 512 -8.32 -14.17 12.92
C ILE A 512 -9.46 -14.28 11.89
N LEU A 513 -9.97 -15.50 11.64
CA LEU A 513 -11.10 -15.72 10.74
C LEU A 513 -12.47 -15.39 11.37
N SER A 514 -12.51 -15.06 12.67
CA SER A 514 -13.71 -14.57 13.32
C SER A 514 -14.16 -13.25 12.71
N THR A 515 -15.48 -13.04 12.66
CA THR A 515 -16.03 -11.74 12.27
C THR A 515 -15.54 -10.62 13.19
N GLU A 516 -15.24 -10.88 14.45
CA GLU A 516 -14.78 -9.83 15.36
C GLU A 516 -13.44 -9.21 14.94
N PHE A 517 -12.57 -9.97 14.25
CA PHE A 517 -11.28 -9.43 13.85
C PHE A 517 -11.42 -8.26 12.86
N VAL A 518 -12.42 -8.34 11.98
CA VAL A 518 -12.62 -7.41 10.86
C VAL A 518 -13.80 -6.45 11.05
N TYR A 519 -14.53 -6.54 12.16
CA TYR A 519 -15.64 -5.64 12.47
C TYR A 519 -15.40 -4.88 13.78
N ARG A 520 -15.83 -3.62 13.84
CA ARG A 520 -16.07 -2.88 15.09
C ARG A 520 -17.52 -3.13 15.52
N ASN A 521 -17.70 -3.51 16.78
CA ASN A 521 -19.03 -3.66 17.38
C ASN A 521 -19.42 -2.39 18.15
N GLU A 522 -20.67 -1.99 18.04
CA GLU A 522 -21.31 -0.94 18.83
C GLU A 522 -22.55 -1.51 19.49
N PHE A 523 -22.35 -2.51 20.34
CA PHE A 523 -23.43 -3.04 21.15
C PHE A 523 -23.58 -2.14 22.38
N GLY A 524 -24.81 -1.66 22.57
CA GLY A 524 -25.12 -0.86 23.74
C GLY A 524 -25.35 -1.74 24.97
N GLU A 525 -25.04 -1.20 26.13
CA GLU A 525 -25.23 -1.80 27.44
C GLU A 525 -26.27 -1.01 28.25
N GLY A 526 -26.78 -1.65 29.30
CA GLY A 526 -27.79 -1.05 30.20
C GLY A 526 -29.22 -1.09 29.65
N GLU A 527 -30.07 -0.30 30.28
CA GLU A 527 -31.49 -0.17 29.90
C GLU A 527 -31.64 0.48 28.54
N SER A 528 -32.58 -0.05 27.74
CA SER A 528 -32.94 0.55 26.47
C SER A 528 -33.84 1.76 26.68
N ASP A 529 -33.72 2.76 25.81
CA ASP A 529 -34.70 3.84 25.72
C ASP A 529 -36.02 3.39 25.06
N GLU A 530 -36.96 4.34 24.89
CA GLU A 530 -38.27 4.09 24.28
C GLU A 530 -38.21 3.56 22.82
N PHE A 531 -37.05 3.67 22.18
CA PHE A 531 -36.79 3.19 20.82
C PHE A 531 -35.96 1.91 20.78
N GLY A 532 -35.68 1.29 21.94
CA GLY A 532 -34.87 0.07 22.04
C GLY A 532 -33.37 0.31 21.89
N ARG A 533 -32.90 1.57 21.94
CA ARG A 533 -31.49 1.95 21.81
C ARG A 533 -30.81 1.90 23.17
N ARG A 534 -29.51 1.59 23.20
CA ARG A 534 -28.74 1.47 24.45
C ARG A 534 -27.49 2.35 24.41
N MET A 535 -26.97 2.69 25.59
CA MET A 535 -25.74 3.49 25.70
C MET A 535 -24.56 2.63 25.30
N MET A 536 -23.67 3.17 24.48
CA MET A 536 -22.45 2.46 24.10
C MET A 536 -21.56 2.26 25.33
N SER A 537 -20.99 1.07 25.49
CA SER A 537 -20.04 0.82 26.58
C SER A 537 -18.80 1.69 26.43
N PRO A 538 -18.15 2.14 27.52
CA PRO A 538 -16.94 2.97 27.44
C PRO A 538 -15.84 2.35 26.57
N ARG A 539 -15.69 1.02 26.60
CA ARG A 539 -14.79 0.31 25.69
C ARG A 539 -15.20 0.49 24.22
N ASN A 540 -16.43 0.18 23.85
CA ASN A 540 -16.84 0.32 22.44
C ASN A 540 -16.74 1.78 21.99
N ALA A 541 -16.99 2.73 22.90
CA ALA A 541 -16.87 4.15 22.65
C ALA A 541 -15.42 4.60 22.42
N SER A 542 -14.44 4.06 23.17
CA SER A 542 -13.03 4.37 22.91
C SER A 542 -12.56 3.90 21.54
N TYR A 543 -12.95 2.69 21.10
CA TYR A 543 -12.68 2.22 19.75
C TYR A 543 -13.42 3.05 18.69
N ALA A 544 -14.63 3.51 18.98
CA ALA A 544 -15.36 4.39 18.07
C ALA A 544 -14.62 5.72 17.87
N ILE A 545 -14.11 6.33 18.94
CA ILE A 545 -13.31 7.57 18.90
C ILE A 545 -12.00 7.33 18.14
N ALA A 546 -11.22 6.33 18.55
CA ALA A 546 -9.90 6.06 17.97
C ALA A 546 -10.01 5.73 16.47
N TYR A 547 -10.87 4.79 16.08
CA TYR A 547 -11.07 4.47 14.65
C TYR A 547 -11.67 5.63 13.86
N ALA A 548 -12.49 6.49 14.47
CA ALA A 548 -13.02 7.64 13.75
C ALA A 548 -11.93 8.69 13.44
N LEU A 549 -11.01 8.93 14.38
CA LEU A 549 -10.08 10.06 14.33
C LEU A 549 -8.68 9.69 13.82
N THR A 550 -8.20 8.46 14.07
CA THR A 550 -6.82 8.05 13.80
C THR A 550 -6.69 6.78 12.96
N ASP A 551 -7.78 6.01 12.75
CA ASP A 551 -7.72 4.67 12.13
C ASP A 551 -6.79 3.68 12.89
N THR A 552 -6.50 3.95 14.17
CA THR A 552 -5.69 3.09 15.04
C THR A 552 -6.52 2.64 16.26
N SER A 553 -6.07 1.58 16.93
CA SER A 553 -6.63 1.23 18.25
C SER A 553 -6.50 2.38 19.26
N PRO A 554 -7.31 2.40 20.34
CA PRO A 554 -7.18 3.35 21.43
C PRO A 554 -5.73 3.45 21.93
N ASP A 555 -5.25 4.67 22.14
CA ASP A 555 -3.94 4.90 22.76
C ASP A 555 -3.98 4.58 24.26
N ASP A 556 -2.80 4.45 24.87
CA ASP A 556 -2.67 4.07 26.28
C ASP A 556 -3.45 5.01 27.22
N GLU A 557 -3.49 6.30 26.90
CA GLU A 557 -4.24 7.30 27.67
C GLU A 557 -5.76 7.09 27.57
N LEU A 558 -6.28 6.79 26.37
CA LEU A 558 -7.70 6.50 26.18
C LEU A 558 -8.10 5.15 26.82
N ILE A 559 -7.21 4.16 26.76
CA ILE A 559 -7.38 2.88 27.48
C ILE A 559 -7.43 3.13 28.99
N ALA A 560 -6.51 3.93 29.53
CA ALA A 560 -6.50 4.30 30.94
C ALA A 560 -7.78 5.07 31.33
N ALA A 561 -8.24 6.01 30.49
CA ALA A 561 -9.48 6.74 30.73
C ALA A 561 -10.69 5.79 30.84
N VAL A 562 -10.78 4.77 30.00
CA VAL A 562 -11.83 3.73 30.10
C VAL A 562 -11.70 2.95 31.41
N ASN A 563 -10.50 2.47 31.74
CA ASN A 563 -10.26 1.66 32.94
C ASN A 563 -10.49 2.44 34.25
N GLU A 564 -10.27 3.74 34.24
CA GLU A 564 -10.48 4.65 35.37
C GLU A 564 -11.92 5.21 35.44
N GLY A 565 -12.80 4.84 34.50
CA GLY A 565 -14.19 5.32 34.44
C GLY A 565 -14.34 6.77 33.95
N LYS A 566 -13.29 7.35 33.37
CA LYS A 566 -13.22 8.72 32.82
C LYS A 566 -13.61 8.78 31.34
N LEU A 567 -14.54 7.93 30.91
CA LEU A 567 -15.16 7.98 29.57
C LEU A 567 -16.66 7.68 29.68
N THR A 568 -17.32 8.36 30.61
CA THR A 568 -18.75 8.13 30.95
C THR A 568 -19.59 9.40 30.83
N THR A 569 -18.98 10.58 30.89
CA THR A 569 -19.65 11.88 30.80
C THR A 569 -19.33 12.58 29.49
N ARG A 570 -20.15 13.56 29.10
CA ARG A 570 -19.91 14.34 27.88
C ARG A 570 -18.58 15.09 27.94
N GLU A 571 -18.24 15.62 29.09
CA GLU A 571 -16.98 16.33 29.35
C GLU A 571 -15.78 15.40 29.17
N ASP A 572 -15.91 14.12 29.54
CA ASP A 572 -14.88 13.12 29.26
C ASP A 572 -14.68 12.90 27.77
N TYR A 573 -15.78 12.71 27.02
CA TYR A 573 -15.73 12.54 25.57
C TYR A 573 -15.09 13.75 24.89
N GLU A 574 -15.51 14.97 25.28
CA GLU A 574 -14.94 16.20 24.75
C GLU A 574 -13.44 16.32 25.03
N ARG A 575 -13.01 16.01 26.27
CA ARG A 575 -11.60 16.03 26.66
C ARG A 575 -10.77 15.11 25.76
N GLU A 576 -11.18 13.85 25.60
CA GLU A 576 -10.44 12.87 24.79
C GLU A 576 -10.44 13.22 23.30
N ILE A 577 -11.59 13.68 22.76
CA ILE A 577 -11.68 14.11 21.36
C ILE A 577 -10.76 15.30 21.10
N ARG A 578 -10.80 16.35 21.94
CA ARG A 578 -9.93 17.52 21.78
C ARG A 578 -8.46 17.17 21.92
N ARG A 579 -8.12 16.29 22.86
CA ARG A 579 -6.75 15.77 23.03
C ARG A 579 -6.26 15.12 21.74
N ILE A 580 -7.01 14.15 21.20
CA ILE A 580 -6.65 13.43 19.98
C ILE A 580 -6.58 14.37 18.77
N LEU A 581 -7.52 15.30 18.63
CA LEU A 581 -7.51 16.29 17.54
C LEU A 581 -6.33 17.26 17.58
N GLY A 582 -5.77 17.49 18.77
CA GLY A 582 -4.59 18.34 18.98
C GLY A 582 -3.25 17.64 18.69
N ARG A 583 -3.23 16.32 18.55
CA ARG A 583 -1.99 15.55 18.34
C ARG A 583 -1.36 15.83 16.98
N ARG A 584 -0.03 15.82 16.96
CA ARG A 584 0.83 15.96 15.75
C ARG A 584 2.02 15.00 15.75
N ASP A 585 2.09 14.12 16.74
CA ASP A 585 3.13 13.11 16.94
C ASP A 585 2.87 11.81 16.16
N LEU A 586 1.69 11.67 15.55
CA LEU A 586 1.29 10.51 14.76
C LEU A 586 1.28 10.84 13.27
N TRP A 587 2.01 10.07 12.47
CA TRP A 587 1.92 10.13 11.01
C TRP A 587 1.07 8.99 10.47
N ASN A 588 0.09 9.29 9.63
CA ASN A 588 -0.85 8.30 9.12
C ASN A 588 -0.85 8.28 7.59
N ILE A 589 -0.96 7.09 7.00
CA ILE A 589 -1.14 6.90 5.55
C ILE A 589 -2.56 7.32 5.16
N ILE A 590 -2.68 8.21 4.17
CA ILE A 590 -3.97 8.73 3.73
C ILE A 590 -4.60 7.89 2.64
N ASP A 591 -3.82 7.51 1.63
CA ASP A 591 -4.27 6.76 0.45
C ASP A 591 -3.14 5.90 -0.11
N GLU A 592 -3.36 4.58 -0.14
CA GLU A 592 -2.37 3.61 -0.62
C GLU A 592 -2.17 3.65 -2.14
N ASN A 593 -3.18 4.06 -2.93
CA ASN A 593 -3.07 4.16 -4.39
C ASN A 593 -2.22 5.36 -4.78
N VAL A 594 -2.45 6.51 -4.11
CA VAL A 594 -1.59 7.69 -4.28
C VAL A 594 -0.16 7.33 -3.92
N GLN A 595 0.03 6.57 -2.84
CA GLN A 595 1.33 6.06 -2.44
C GLN A 595 1.94 5.07 -3.45
N ALA A 596 1.15 4.18 -4.07
CA ALA A 596 1.65 3.18 -5.01
C ALA A 596 2.03 3.78 -6.37
N ALA A 597 1.28 4.79 -6.83
CA ALA A 597 1.51 5.52 -8.08
C ALA A 597 2.66 6.55 -7.96
N ASN A 598 2.91 7.06 -6.75
CA ASN A 598 4.00 7.96 -6.47
C ASN A 598 5.25 7.19 -6.01
N LEU A 599 6.42 7.82 -6.11
CA LEU A 599 7.59 7.35 -5.36
C LEU A 599 7.49 7.73 -3.87
N ASN A 600 6.43 8.45 -3.48
CA ASN A 600 6.28 9.17 -2.22
C ASN A 600 5.08 8.67 -1.41
N ALA A 601 5.19 8.71 -0.07
CA ALA A 601 4.09 8.33 0.82
C ALA A 601 3.05 9.45 0.92
N SER A 602 1.76 9.14 0.73
CA SER A 602 0.67 10.07 1.00
C SER A 602 0.38 10.04 2.49
N VAL A 603 0.92 11.01 3.24
CA VAL A 603 0.93 10.98 4.72
C VAL A 603 0.53 12.32 5.32
N THR A 604 -0.09 12.28 6.50
CA THR A 604 -0.41 13.47 7.30
C THR A 604 -0.11 13.23 8.77
N ASN A 605 0.31 14.28 9.46
CA ASN A 605 0.38 14.33 10.92
C ASN A 605 -0.80 15.09 11.55
N GLN A 606 -1.72 15.62 10.74
CA GLN A 606 -3.02 16.05 11.25
C GLN A 606 -3.89 14.82 11.57
N PRO A 607 -4.89 14.94 12.46
CA PRO A 607 -5.89 13.90 12.65
C PRO A 607 -6.47 13.47 11.30
N ILE A 608 -6.21 12.23 10.92
CA ILE A 608 -6.29 11.81 9.51
C ILE A 608 -7.68 12.02 8.91
N ARG A 609 -8.72 11.93 9.73
CA ARG A 609 -10.10 12.12 9.29
C ARG A 609 -10.38 13.53 8.77
N LYS A 610 -9.68 14.56 9.26
CA LYS A 610 -9.86 15.94 8.77
C LYS A 610 -9.53 16.01 7.27
N LEU A 611 -8.32 15.62 6.89
CA LEU A 611 -7.88 15.68 5.50
C LEU A 611 -8.65 14.70 4.60
N ARG A 612 -8.91 13.47 5.07
CA ARG A 612 -9.70 12.50 4.28
C ARG A 612 -11.12 12.98 4.00
N PHE A 613 -11.77 13.64 4.96
CA PHE A 613 -13.08 14.23 4.73
C PHE A 613 -13.06 15.21 3.55
N PHE A 614 -12.08 16.11 3.48
CA PHE A 614 -11.99 17.06 2.37
C PHE A 614 -11.63 16.40 1.04
N ARG A 615 -10.77 15.37 1.06
CA ARG A 615 -10.52 14.51 -0.12
C ARG A 615 -11.81 13.89 -0.65
N GLU A 616 -12.62 13.31 0.23
CA GLU A 616 -13.89 12.67 -0.11
C GLU A 616 -14.91 13.70 -0.60
N PHE A 617 -15.02 14.83 0.08
CA PHE A 617 -15.97 15.89 -0.23
C PHE A 617 -15.71 16.50 -1.61
N PHE A 618 -14.47 16.96 -1.85
CA PHE A 618 -14.06 17.57 -3.12
C PHE A 618 -13.80 16.54 -4.23
N GLY A 619 -13.41 15.32 -3.86
CA GLY A 619 -13.15 14.23 -4.79
C GLY A 619 -11.87 14.39 -5.62
N TYR A 620 -10.96 15.30 -5.26
CA TYR A 620 -9.74 15.57 -6.05
C TYR A 620 -8.77 14.38 -6.21
N PRO A 621 -8.71 13.36 -5.31
CA PRO A 621 -7.89 12.17 -5.57
C PRO A 621 -8.34 11.35 -6.78
N ASN A 622 -9.61 11.49 -7.23
CA ASN A 622 -10.10 10.81 -8.43
C ASN A 622 -9.37 11.23 -9.71
N ALA A 623 -8.61 12.33 -9.68
CA ALA A 623 -7.73 12.71 -10.78
C ALA A 623 -6.79 11.57 -11.21
N GLN A 624 -6.36 10.70 -10.29
CA GLN A 624 -5.52 9.54 -10.62
C GLN A 624 -6.20 8.49 -11.49
N LYS A 625 -7.54 8.44 -11.47
CA LYS A 625 -8.33 7.49 -12.28
C LYS A 625 -8.59 8.02 -13.69
N VAL A 626 -8.37 9.31 -13.91
CA VAL A 626 -8.58 9.95 -15.21
C VAL A 626 -7.31 9.81 -16.03
N PHE A 627 -7.37 8.99 -17.07
CA PHE A 627 -6.23 8.75 -17.94
C PHE A 627 -6.15 9.84 -19.00
N LYS A 628 -5.03 10.57 -19.02
CA LYS A 628 -4.73 11.52 -20.09
C LYS A 628 -3.68 10.94 -21.03
N ASP A 629 -3.79 11.28 -22.31
CA ASP A 629 -2.76 10.93 -23.29
C ASP A 629 -1.46 11.69 -22.98
N ASP A 630 -0.40 10.92 -22.72
CA ASP A 630 0.95 11.43 -22.49
C ASP A 630 1.47 12.28 -23.66
N SER A 631 0.97 12.05 -24.89
CA SER A 631 1.30 12.84 -26.08
C SER A 631 0.77 14.27 -25.97
N ARG A 632 -0.46 14.46 -25.45
CA ARG A 632 -1.11 15.77 -25.19
C ARG A 632 -0.47 16.51 -24.01
N PHE A 633 0.24 15.79 -23.14
CA PHE A 633 0.99 16.36 -22.02
C PHE A 633 2.46 16.67 -22.36
N GLY A 634 3.08 15.95 -23.30
CA GLY A 634 4.38 16.25 -23.88
C GLY A 634 5.63 15.70 -23.17
N ALA A 635 5.48 14.88 -22.12
CA ALA A 635 6.64 14.33 -21.38
C ALA A 635 6.49 12.90 -20.81
N GLY A 636 5.41 12.17 -21.09
CA GLY A 636 5.30 10.74 -20.75
C GLY A 636 5.18 10.41 -19.25
N ARG A 637 4.60 11.32 -18.45
CA ARG A 637 4.63 11.28 -16.97
C ARG A 637 3.37 11.86 -16.31
N HIS A 638 2.21 11.72 -16.96
CA HIS A 638 0.96 12.24 -16.42
C HIS A 638 0.67 11.69 -15.00
N GLU A 639 0.75 10.37 -14.82
CA GLU A 639 0.47 9.70 -13.54
C GLU A 639 1.30 10.26 -12.38
N GLN A 640 2.62 10.41 -12.57
CA GLN A 640 3.48 10.95 -11.50
C GLN A 640 3.25 12.45 -11.26
N ALA A 641 2.77 13.19 -12.25
CA ALA A 641 2.46 14.61 -12.09
C ALA A 641 1.13 14.80 -11.34
N VAL A 642 0.10 14.01 -11.65
CA VAL A 642 -1.20 14.06 -10.97
C VAL A 642 -1.08 13.71 -9.49
N SER A 643 -0.29 12.71 -9.14
CA SER A 643 -0.04 12.39 -7.74
C SER A 643 0.53 13.58 -6.94
N ARG A 644 1.30 14.47 -7.58
CA ARG A 644 1.76 15.72 -6.94
C ARG A 644 0.70 16.78 -6.82
N LEU A 645 -0.19 16.90 -7.80
CA LEU A 645 -1.32 17.82 -7.70
C LEU A 645 -2.22 17.45 -6.52
N ILE A 646 -2.34 16.16 -6.22
CA ILE A 646 -3.08 15.68 -5.04
C ILE A 646 -2.33 16.09 -3.75
N ASP A 647 -1.02 15.86 -3.67
CA ASP A 647 -0.19 16.25 -2.53
C ASP A 647 -0.21 17.78 -2.30
N GLU A 648 -0.12 18.58 -3.36
CA GLU A 648 -0.23 20.06 -3.31
C GLU A 648 -1.62 20.52 -2.83
N ALA A 649 -2.69 19.82 -3.25
CA ALA A 649 -4.04 20.08 -2.77
C ALA A 649 -4.18 19.72 -1.28
N ASP A 650 -3.57 18.61 -0.84
CA ASP A 650 -3.57 18.22 0.57
C ASP A 650 -2.84 19.24 1.44
N MET A 651 -1.67 19.71 1.00
CA MET A 651 -0.92 20.75 1.71
C MET A 651 -1.73 22.05 1.83
N LEU A 652 -2.47 22.44 0.77
CA LEU A 652 -3.36 23.59 0.83
C LEU A 652 -4.49 23.39 1.85
N VAL A 653 -5.11 22.21 1.87
CA VAL A 653 -6.17 21.87 2.83
C VAL A 653 -5.62 21.90 4.25
N GLU A 654 -4.48 21.27 4.50
CA GLU A 654 -3.84 21.24 5.82
C GLU A 654 -3.45 22.63 6.32
N TYR A 655 -2.90 23.47 5.45
CA TYR A 655 -2.57 24.86 5.74
C TYR A 655 -3.79 25.63 6.23
N ILE A 656 -4.93 25.53 5.51
CA ILE A 656 -6.17 26.21 5.90
C ILE A 656 -6.75 25.62 7.20
N LEU A 657 -6.65 24.30 7.38
CA LEU A 657 -7.11 23.62 8.61
C LEU A 657 -6.26 23.94 9.84
N GLU A 658 -5.00 24.33 9.65
CA GLU A 658 -4.13 24.80 10.72
C GLU A 658 -4.51 26.21 11.19
N GLU A 659 -4.92 27.08 10.28
CA GLU A 659 -5.47 28.39 10.62
C GLU A 659 -6.87 28.28 11.27
N ASP A 660 -7.66 27.28 10.87
CA ASP A 660 -8.99 26.93 11.41
C ASP A 660 -9.98 28.12 11.45
N SER A 661 -9.90 29.01 10.45
CA SER A 661 -10.72 30.22 10.33
C SER A 661 -11.41 30.27 8.99
N ASN A 662 -12.75 30.40 8.99
CA ASN A 662 -13.58 30.42 7.77
C ASN A 662 -13.20 29.36 6.73
N VAL A 663 -12.88 28.14 7.21
CA VAL A 663 -12.24 27.06 6.43
C VAL A 663 -12.87 26.85 5.06
N ILE A 664 -14.21 26.78 4.96
CA ILE A 664 -14.90 26.54 3.68
C ILE A 664 -14.80 27.74 2.74
N GLU A 665 -14.90 28.95 3.26
CA GLU A 665 -14.72 30.17 2.47
C GLU A 665 -13.30 30.20 1.90
N GLU A 666 -12.28 30.03 2.75
CA GLU A 666 -10.88 30.03 2.32
C GLU A 666 -10.55 28.91 1.33
N LEU A 667 -11.07 27.70 1.53
CA LEU A 667 -10.93 26.58 0.59
C LEU A 667 -11.53 26.91 -0.78
N LEU A 668 -12.56 27.76 -0.84
CA LEU A 668 -13.19 28.19 -2.09
C LEU A 668 -12.55 29.45 -2.67
N THR A 669 -12.02 30.38 -1.88
CA THR A 669 -11.64 31.71 -2.35
C THR A 669 -10.14 32.01 -2.32
N THR A 670 -9.31 31.20 -1.66
CA THR A 670 -7.88 31.48 -1.55
C THR A 670 -7.23 31.63 -2.93
N LYS A 671 -6.31 32.59 -3.05
CA LYS A 671 -5.49 32.77 -4.25
C LYS A 671 -4.09 32.17 -4.08
N GLN A 672 -3.81 31.61 -2.89
CA GLN A 672 -2.52 31.09 -2.51
C GLN A 672 -2.49 29.58 -2.73
N PHE A 673 -1.45 29.08 -3.40
CA PHE A 673 -1.32 27.66 -3.73
C PHE A 673 0.11 27.17 -3.52
N PHE A 674 0.24 25.87 -3.29
CA PHE A 674 1.50 25.16 -3.42
C PHE A 674 1.67 24.70 -4.88
N VAL A 675 2.80 25.04 -5.49
CA VAL A 675 3.16 24.67 -6.86
C VAL A 675 4.62 24.27 -6.89
N TYR A 676 4.87 23.00 -7.21
CA TYR A 676 6.19 22.40 -7.20
C TYR A 676 6.97 22.67 -5.90
N HIS A 677 6.25 22.57 -4.79
CA HIS A 677 6.71 22.88 -3.44
C HIS A 677 6.15 21.83 -2.49
N SER A 678 6.92 20.78 -2.23
CA SER A 678 6.50 19.73 -1.31
C SER A 678 7.23 19.73 0.02
N GLY A 679 8.17 20.65 0.28
CA GLY A 679 8.95 20.65 1.52
C GLY A 679 8.63 21.83 2.42
N ASP A 680 9.50 22.06 3.40
CA ASP A 680 9.43 23.24 4.28
C ASP A 680 9.94 24.50 3.55
N ASN A 681 9.34 25.65 3.88
CA ASN A 681 9.65 26.94 3.27
C ASN A 681 11.11 27.39 3.47
N ASP A 682 11.70 27.10 4.63
CA ASP A 682 13.08 27.45 4.92
C ASP A 682 14.06 26.58 4.12
N GLU A 683 13.77 25.28 4.00
CA GLU A 683 14.56 24.38 3.16
C GLU A 683 14.49 24.79 1.68
N MET A 684 13.30 25.13 1.16
CA MET A 684 13.15 25.57 -0.23
C MET A 684 13.94 26.85 -0.48
N SER A 685 13.86 27.79 0.46
CA SER A 685 14.58 29.07 0.40
C SER A 685 16.09 28.87 0.44
N ALA A 686 16.58 27.98 1.30
CA ALA A 686 17.99 27.63 1.39
C ALA A 686 18.52 26.98 0.11
N GLY A 687 17.77 26.04 -0.47
CA GLY A 687 18.14 25.38 -1.73
C GLY A 687 18.20 26.34 -2.91
N ALA A 688 17.19 27.21 -3.07
CA ALA A 688 17.17 28.23 -4.12
C ALA A 688 18.34 29.21 -3.99
N LYS A 689 18.65 29.64 -2.76
CA LYS A 689 19.80 30.51 -2.47
C LYS A 689 21.13 29.83 -2.79
N GLN A 690 21.27 28.54 -2.49
CA GLN A 690 22.47 27.78 -2.82
C GLN A 690 22.69 27.71 -4.34
N MET A 691 21.64 27.46 -5.13
CA MET A 691 21.71 27.49 -6.60
C MET A 691 22.16 28.86 -7.12
N LYS A 692 21.62 29.94 -6.56
CA LYS A 692 22.01 31.31 -6.93
C LYS A 692 23.46 31.61 -6.59
N THR A 693 23.93 31.16 -5.43
CA THR A 693 25.32 31.34 -5.00
C THR A 693 26.29 30.64 -5.95
N VAL A 694 25.96 29.42 -6.42
CA VAL A 694 26.74 28.72 -7.43
C VAL A 694 26.80 29.49 -8.74
N TYR A 695 25.64 29.97 -9.22
CA TYR A 695 25.54 30.75 -10.45
C TYR A 695 26.41 32.01 -10.38
N GLU A 696 26.22 32.83 -9.34
CA GLU A 696 26.96 34.09 -9.17
C GLU A 696 28.47 33.87 -9.09
N TYR A 697 28.91 32.79 -8.44
CA TYR A 697 30.32 32.44 -8.35
C TYR A 697 30.91 32.06 -9.72
N PHE A 698 30.26 31.16 -10.46
CA PHE A 698 30.83 30.61 -11.69
C PHE A 698 30.53 31.44 -12.94
N LYS A 699 29.48 32.28 -12.96
CA LYS A 699 29.19 33.20 -14.08
C LYS A 699 30.36 34.14 -14.38
N ALA A 700 31.14 34.50 -13.36
CA ALA A 700 32.32 35.35 -13.52
C ALA A 700 33.51 34.65 -14.20
N HIS A 701 33.41 33.37 -14.53
CA HIS A 701 34.50 32.53 -15.02
C HIS A 701 34.17 31.88 -16.36
N ASP A 702 35.18 31.61 -17.19
CA ASP A 702 35.02 30.85 -18.44
C ASP A 702 35.09 29.33 -18.20
N TRP A 703 34.15 28.82 -17.41
CA TRP A 703 34.10 27.42 -16.99
C TRP A 703 33.89 26.44 -18.17
N THR A 704 33.46 26.92 -19.34
CA THR A 704 33.18 26.09 -20.51
C THR A 704 34.45 25.48 -21.10
N THR A 705 35.56 26.22 -21.04
CA THR A 705 36.87 25.86 -21.61
C THR A 705 37.78 25.13 -20.61
N TRP A 706 37.37 25.02 -19.34
CA TRP A 706 38.16 24.41 -18.28
C TRP A 706 38.44 22.92 -18.50
N GLU A 707 39.65 22.52 -18.11
CA GLU A 707 40.15 21.16 -17.95
C GLU A 707 40.17 20.77 -16.46
N PRO A 708 40.26 19.48 -16.08
CA PRO A 708 40.22 19.07 -14.67
C PRO A 708 41.16 19.86 -13.75
N LYS A 709 42.39 20.16 -14.18
CA LYS A 709 43.37 20.94 -13.39
C LYS A 709 42.90 22.34 -12.99
N ASP A 710 41.95 22.93 -13.73
CA ASP A 710 41.47 24.29 -13.52
C ASP A 710 40.45 24.36 -12.36
N ILE A 711 40.00 23.22 -11.82
CA ILE A 711 39.12 23.15 -10.64
C ILE A 711 39.85 23.45 -9.34
N ALA A 712 41.17 23.22 -9.27
CA ALA A 712 41.94 23.29 -8.03
C ALA A 712 41.70 24.59 -7.20
N PRO A 713 41.63 25.79 -7.80
CA PRO A 713 41.36 27.04 -7.07
C PRO A 713 39.92 27.17 -6.55
N HIS A 714 38.97 26.44 -7.13
CA HIS A 714 37.53 26.55 -6.85
C HIS A 714 37.01 25.41 -5.98
N LYS A 715 37.84 24.39 -5.77
CA LYS A 715 37.48 23.13 -5.09
C LYS A 715 36.94 23.35 -3.69
N GLU A 716 37.52 24.24 -2.91
CA GLU A 716 37.06 24.56 -1.56
C GLU A 716 35.61 25.09 -1.57
N PHE A 717 35.33 26.06 -2.43
CA PHE A 717 33.97 26.58 -2.64
C PHE A 717 33.01 25.49 -3.09
N MET A 718 33.41 24.70 -4.11
CA MET A 718 32.57 23.62 -4.64
C MET A 718 32.17 22.63 -3.54
N LEU A 719 33.09 22.24 -2.67
CA LEU A 719 32.82 21.28 -1.59
C LEU A 719 31.89 21.82 -0.48
N THR A 720 31.62 23.14 -0.44
CA THR A 720 30.56 23.71 0.42
C THR A 720 29.14 23.38 -0.07
N ILE A 721 28.99 23.00 -1.34
CA ILE A 721 27.71 22.72 -2.00
C ILE A 721 27.45 21.21 -2.05
N TRP A 722 26.20 20.81 -1.82
CA TRP A 722 25.83 19.40 -1.67
C TRP A 722 26.11 18.57 -2.93
N GLU A 723 25.80 19.09 -4.11
CA GLU A 723 25.93 18.42 -5.42
C GLU A 723 27.37 18.01 -5.72
N PHE A 724 28.32 18.88 -5.39
CA PHE A 724 29.74 18.64 -5.63
C PHE A 724 30.33 17.64 -4.64
N ARG A 725 29.86 17.61 -3.37
CA ARG A 725 30.30 16.62 -2.36
C ARG A 725 29.96 15.17 -2.74
N LYS A 726 28.86 14.95 -3.48
CA LYS A 726 28.39 13.61 -3.88
C LYS A 726 29.19 12.98 -5.02
N ALA A 727 30.00 13.75 -5.75
CA ALA A 727 30.83 13.22 -6.83
C ALA A 727 31.93 12.30 -6.26
N GLN A 728 31.89 10.99 -6.60
CA GLN A 728 32.70 9.91 -6.02
C GLN A 728 34.21 10.26 -5.89
N GLY A 729 34.62 10.71 -4.71
CA GLY A 729 36.03 10.97 -4.34
C GLY A 729 36.53 12.40 -4.55
N GLY A 730 35.69 13.34 -5.02
CA GLY A 730 36.06 14.76 -5.16
C GLY A 730 37.25 15.00 -6.09
N ASP A 731 37.50 14.10 -7.05
CA ASP A 731 38.52 14.35 -8.06
C ASP A 731 38.08 15.49 -8.98
N ASP A 732 39.07 16.21 -9.51
CA ASP A 732 38.79 17.46 -10.21
C ASP A 732 37.98 17.23 -11.50
N LYS A 733 38.13 16.04 -12.11
CA LYS A 733 37.36 15.64 -13.29
C LYS A 733 35.88 15.46 -12.98
N ALA A 734 35.53 14.80 -11.88
CA ALA A 734 34.13 14.61 -11.50
C ALA A 734 33.48 15.92 -11.08
N LEU A 735 34.20 16.78 -10.35
CA LEU A 735 33.74 18.12 -9.99
C LEU A 735 33.45 18.99 -11.23
N LEU A 736 34.37 18.99 -12.21
CA LEU A 736 34.18 19.70 -13.47
C LEU A 736 32.98 19.18 -14.26
N ASN A 737 32.76 17.86 -14.29
CA ASN A 737 31.60 17.27 -14.95
C ASN A 737 30.27 17.68 -14.30
N VAL A 738 30.23 17.78 -12.96
CA VAL A 738 29.05 18.29 -12.26
C VAL A 738 28.83 19.77 -12.60
N LEU A 739 29.88 20.59 -12.63
CA LEU A 739 29.79 22.02 -12.96
C LEU A 739 29.26 22.23 -14.38
N LYS A 740 29.87 21.57 -15.37
CA LYS A 740 29.47 21.67 -16.80
C LYS A 740 28.05 21.18 -17.07
N ARG A 741 27.52 20.31 -16.20
CA ARG A 741 26.12 19.85 -16.27
C ARG A 741 25.15 20.84 -15.62
N MET A 742 25.57 21.49 -14.54
CA MET A 742 24.72 22.36 -13.72
C MET A 742 24.61 23.79 -14.29
N MET A 743 25.73 24.39 -14.70
CA MET A 743 25.77 25.79 -15.12
C MET A 743 24.81 26.15 -16.27
N PRO A 744 24.65 25.34 -17.34
CA PRO A 744 23.70 25.66 -18.41
C PRO A 744 22.25 25.77 -17.92
N VAL A 745 21.90 25.05 -16.85
CA VAL A 745 20.57 25.16 -16.23
C VAL A 745 20.49 26.44 -15.40
N LEU A 746 21.50 26.73 -14.59
CA LEU A 746 21.53 27.94 -13.76
C LEU A 746 21.53 29.22 -14.60
N GLU A 747 22.29 29.26 -15.69
CA GLU A 747 22.32 30.38 -16.64
C GLU A 747 20.93 30.66 -17.22
N ARG A 748 20.24 29.63 -17.71
CA ARG A 748 18.87 29.76 -18.25
C ARG A 748 17.93 30.46 -17.28
N HIS A 749 18.08 30.18 -16.00
CA HIS A 749 17.22 30.69 -14.94
C HIS A 749 17.59 32.13 -14.55
N PHE A 750 18.84 32.33 -14.14
CA PHE A 750 19.24 33.58 -13.52
C PHE A 750 19.65 34.67 -14.53
N GLU A 751 20.00 34.34 -15.78
CA GLU A 751 20.31 35.37 -16.79
C GLU A 751 19.10 36.21 -17.19
N ASN A 752 17.89 35.64 -17.09
CA ASN A 752 16.64 36.31 -17.43
C ASN A 752 16.01 37.06 -16.23
N GLY A 753 16.80 37.33 -15.18
CA GLY A 753 16.37 38.16 -14.05
C GLY A 753 15.55 37.46 -12.98
N GLN A 754 15.46 36.12 -12.99
CA GLN A 754 14.79 35.37 -11.92
C GLN A 754 15.51 35.59 -10.59
N SER A 755 14.73 35.82 -9.54
CA SER A 755 15.23 35.96 -8.18
C SER A 755 15.64 34.60 -7.61
N ASN A 756 14.83 33.57 -7.89
CA ASN A 756 14.97 32.21 -7.38
C ASN A 756 14.78 31.16 -8.49
N GLY A 757 15.64 30.14 -8.49
CA GLY A 757 15.43 28.91 -9.27
C GLY A 757 14.70 27.86 -8.43
N MET A 758 13.97 26.95 -9.08
CA MET A 758 13.32 25.84 -8.37
C MET A 758 14.39 24.88 -7.81
N PRO A 759 14.44 24.61 -6.49
CA PRO A 759 15.50 23.80 -5.88
C PRO A 759 15.62 22.36 -6.42
N TYR A 760 14.52 21.81 -6.96
CA TYR A 760 14.45 20.42 -7.43
C TYR A 760 14.85 20.21 -8.90
N MET A 761 15.38 21.23 -9.57
CA MET A 761 15.74 21.14 -10.99
C MET A 761 16.85 20.13 -11.29
N LYS A 762 16.96 19.72 -12.57
CA LYS A 762 17.84 18.65 -13.11
C LYS A 762 19.35 18.85 -12.83
N MET A 763 19.74 18.74 -11.58
CA MET A 763 21.04 18.27 -11.14
C MET A 763 20.98 16.76 -11.31
N ALA A 764 21.70 16.18 -12.28
CA ALA A 764 21.42 14.79 -12.64
C ALA A 764 21.71 13.84 -11.48
N MET A 765 20.65 13.30 -10.90
CA MET A 765 20.67 12.39 -9.78
C MET A 765 19.58 11.32 -9.96
N GLY A 766 19.98 10.09 -9.66
CA GLY A 766 19.17 8.89 -9.80
C GLY A 766 17.95 8.86 -8.86
N PHE A 767 17.28 7.72 -8.86
CA PHE A 767 15.97 7.46 -8.25
C PHE A 767 15.96 7.43 -6.70
N TRP A 768 17.00 7.91 -6.01
CA TRP A 768 17.28 7.55 -4.62
C TRP A 768 17.45 8.77 -3.71
N HIS A 769 17.01 8.63 -2.45
CA HIS A 769 17.09 9.61 -1.36
C HIS A 769 18.35 10.49 -1.38
N GLY A 770 18.13 11.78 -1.11
CA GLY A 770 19.18 12.80 -1.00
C GLY A 770 19.15 13.83 -2.14
N GLY A 771 18.96 15.09 -1.75
CA GLY A 771 19.10 16.32 -2.51
C GLY A 771 19.64 17.42 -1.59
N ASN A 772 19.90 18.62 -2.11
CA ASN A 772 20.12 19.81 -1.28
C ASN A 772 18.84 20.26 -0.55
N VAL A 773 17.69 19.78 -1.01
CA VAL A 773 16.36 20.03 -0.45
C VAL A 773 15.55 18.74 -0.48
N LEU A 774 14.84 18.45 0.61
CA LEU A 774 13.98 17.28 0.71
C LEU A 774 12.51 17.73 0.75
N GLY A 775 11.68 17.07 -0.06
CA GLY A 775 10.23 17.23 0.07
C GLY A 775 9.71 16.56 1.35
N ARG A 776 8.41 16.72 1.60
CA ARG A 776 7.62 16.12 2.68
C ARG A 776 7.87 14.65 2.86
N THR A 777 8.23 13.93 1.80
CA THR A 777 8.48 12.49 1.82
C THR A 777 9.96 12.09 1.75
N GLY A 778 10.88 13.02 2.01
CA GLY A 778 12.31 12.77 1.98
C GLY A 778 12.88 12.44 0.59
N GLN A 779 12.13 12.72 -0.47
CA GLN A 779 12.53 12.49 -1.85
C GLN A 779 12.63 13.79 -2.64
N GLN A 780 13.42 13.75 -3.70
CA GLN A 780 13.56 14.84 -4.65
C GLN A 780 12.33 14.92 -5.57
N MET A 781 11.76 16.11 -5.76
CA MET A 781 10.70 16.31 -6.77
C MET A 781 11.27 16.16 -8.19
N ARG A 782 10.54 15.49 -9.07
CA ARG A 782 10.86 15.36 -10.51
C ARG A 782 9.80 16.08 -11.34
N GLY A 783 9.90 16.12 -12.66
CA GLY A 783 8.74 16.46 -13.49
C GLY A 783 8.30 17.91 -13.32
N GLU A 784 9.20 18.83 -13.64
CA GLU A 784 8.98 20.27 -13.72
C GLU A 784 7.75 20.66 -14.56
N GLN A 785 7.29 19.75 -15.43
CA GLN A 785 6.06 19.86 -16.21
C GLN A 785 4.79 19.96 -15.36
N VAL A 786 4.82 19.67 -14.05
CA VAL A 786 3.65 19.91 -13.18
C VAL A 786 3.21 21.38 -13.20
N THR A 787 4.15 22.31 -13.38
CA THR A 787 3.88 23.74 -13.57
C THR A 787 3.00 24.05 -14.79
N SER A 788 3.01 23.17 -15.80
CA SER A 788 2.19 23.36 -17.01
C SER A 788 0.69 23.25 -16.74
N TYR A 789 0.26 22.43 -15.76
CA TYR A 789 -1.14 22.36 -15.30
C TYR A 789 -1.62 23.71 -14.75
N TRP A 790 -0.68 24.51 -14.26
CA TRP A 790 -0.90 25.85 -13.71
C TRP A 790 -0.70 26.97 -14.74
N ASN A 791 -0.44 26.65 -16.03
CA ASN A 791 -0.04 27.60 -17.08
C ASN A 791 1.26 28.36 -16.77
N ILE A 792 2.16 27.75 -15.99
CA ILE A 792 3.42 28.35 -15.59
C ILE A 792 4.55 27.75 -16.44
N ASN A 793 5.34 28.60 -17.11
CA ASN A 793 6.55 28.18 -17.78
C ASN A 793 7.68 28.06 -16.77
N TRP A 794 7.98 26.84 -16.35
CA TRP A 794 9.04 26.57 -15.37
C TRP A 794 10.40 27.17 -15.75
N LYS A 795 10.73 27.37 -17.03
CA LYS A 795 12.02 27.92 -17.47
C LYS A 795 12.19 29.40 -17.14
N THR A 796 11.09 30.14 -17.04
CA THR A 796 11.05 31.59 -16.85
C THR A 796 10.29 32.02 -15.60
N TRP A 797 9.66 31.08 -14.88
CA TRP A 797 8.98 31.34 -13.62
C TRP A 797 9.93 31.74 -12.49
N ASP A 798 9.76 32.94 -11.93
CA ASP A 798 10.44 33.36 -10.71
C ASP A 798 9.83 32.63 -9.51
N TYR A 799 10.51 31.58 -9.05
CA TYR A 799 9.95 30.62 -8.10
C TYR A 799 9.75 31.25 -6.71
N PRO A 800 8.53 31.28 -6.15
CA PRO A 800 8.32 31.71 -4.77
C PRO A 800 8.78 30.60 -3.83
N THR A 801 9.84 30.87 -3.06
CA THR A 801 10.39 29.91 -2.09
C THR A 801 9.59 29.85 -0.79
N GLN A 802 8.70 30.81 -0.57
CA GLN A 802 7.72 30.84 0.50
C GLN A 802 6.34 30.57 -0.12
N GLN A 803 5.75 29.43 0.22
CA GLN A 803 4.45 28.99 -0.25
C GLN A 803 3.56 28.58 0.94
N PRO A 804 2.22 28.69 0.83
CA PRO A 804 1.44 28.94 -0.39
C PRO A 804 1.65 30.36 -0.93
N ALA A 805 1.62 30.52 -2.26
CA ALA A 805 1.89 31.80 -2.93
C ALA A 805 0.81 32.12 -3.97
N ILE A 806 0.66 33.41 -4.32
CA ILE A 806 -0.36 33.84 -5.28
C ILE A 806 -0.08 33.26 -6.67
N ILE A 807 -1.03 32.51 -7.21
CA ILE A 807 -0.96 31.97 -8.58
C ILE A 807 -1.99 32.69 -9.48
N PRO A 808 -1.59 33.22 -10.64
CA PRO A 808 -2.51 33.87 -11.58
C PRO A 808 -3.63 32.93 -12.07
N ASN A 809 -4.81 33.48 -12.31
CA ASN A 809 -5.98 32.75 -12.83
C ASN A 809 -6.40 31.54 -11.99
N ARG A 810 -6.24 31.63 -10.66
CA ARG A 810 -6.65 30.61 -9.69
C ARG A 810 -7.38 31.23 -8.50
N LYS A 811 -8.33 30.47 -7.96
CA LYS A 811 -9.17 30.79 -6.79
C LYS A 811 -9.75 29.49 -6.21
N GLY A 812 -9.33 29.13 -5.00
CA GLY A 812 -9.76 27.95 -4.26
C GLY A 812 -9.56 26.61 -4.95
N LEU A 813 -10.06 25.56 -4.28
CA LEU A 813 -9.96 24.17 -4.72
C LEU A 813 -10.71 23.90 -6.03
N LEU A 814 -11.79 24.63 -6.33
CA LEU A 814 -12.56 24.42 -7.57
C LEU A 814 -11.80 24.86 -8.83
N THR A 815 -10.72 25.61 -8.69
CA THR A 815 -9.79 25.93 -9.79
C THR A 815 -8.45 25.21 -9.67
N HIS A 816 -8.28 24.36 -8.66
CA HIS A 816 -7.08 23.54 -8.50
C HIS A 816 -7.05 22.45 -9.58
N PRO A 817 -5.92 22.22 -10.29
CA PRO A 817 -5.85 21.23 -11.36
C PRO A 817 -6.31 19.82 -10.94
N ALA A 818 -5.99 19.38 -9.72
CA ALA A 818 -6.46 18.08 -9.19
C ALA A 818 -8.00 17.95 -9.22
N TRP A 819 -8.74 18.97 -8.77
CA TRP A 819 -10.21 18.94 -8.83
C TRP A 819 -10.71 19.01 -10.27
N LEU A 820 -10.14 19.90 -11.10
CA LEU A 820 -10.55 20.07 -12.50
C LEU A 820 -10.37 18.80 -13.34
N ILE A 821 -9.29 18.04 -13.08
CA ILE A 821 -9.02 16.75 -13.73
C ILE A 821 -9.98 15.68 -13.20
N ALA A 822 -10.17 15.59 -11.88
CA ALA A 822 -11.08 14.64 -11.24
C ALA A 822 -12.52 14.75 -11.76
N HIS A 823 -12.93 15.95 -12.18
CA HIS A 823 -14.23 16.24 -12.80
C HIS A 823 -14.09 16.53 -14.30
N SER A 824 -13.32 15.70 -15.02
CA SER A 824 -13.15 15.74 -16.47
C SER A 824 -13.15 14.32 -17.08
N GLN A 825 -13.33 14.22 -18.40
CA GLN A 825 -13.16 12.97 -19.15
C GLN A 825 -11.70 12.82 -19.60
N ASN A 826 -11.33 11.65 -20.12
CA ASN A 826 -9.94 11.40 -20.58
C ASN A 826 -9.47 12.35 -21.70
N LEU A 827 -10.39 12.84 -22.53
CA LEU A 827 -10.07 13.62 -23.73
C LEU A 827 -10.71 15.02 -23.78
N GLU A 828 -11.66 15.33 -22.89
CA GLU A 828 -12.39 16.61 -22.89
C GLU A 828 -12.85 17.00 -21.47
N THR A 829 -13.28 18.25 -21.32
CA THR A 829 -13.86 18.75 -20.06
C THR A 829 -15.23 18.11 -19.82
N ASP A 830 -15.74 18.21 -18.59
CA ASP A 830 -17.07 17.70 -18.23
C ASP A 830 -17.84 18.72 -17.39
N PRO A 831 -18.39 19.78 -18.02
CA PRO A 831 -19.15 20.80 -17.30
C PRO A 831 -20.41 20.22 -16.63
N ILE A 832 -21.02 19.17 -17.17
CA ILE A 832 -22.20 18.53 -16.56
C ILE A 832 -21.84 17.97 -15.18
N HIS A 833 -20.77 17.19 -15.07
CA HIS A 833 -20.33 16.63 -13.79
C HIS A 833 -19.83 17.70 -12.81
N ARG A 834 -19.11 18.71 -13.29
CA ARG A 834 -18.70 19.86 -12.46
C ARG A 834 -19.90 20.59 -11.86
N GLY A 835 -20.90 20.91 -12.70
CA GLY A 835 -22.12 21.60 -12.29
C GLY A 835 -23.01 20.76 -11.37
N LYS A 836 -23.12 19.45 -11.65
CA LYS A 836 -23.82 18.49 -10.79
C LYS A 836 -23.15 18.43 -9.41
N TRP A 837 -21.83 18.36 -9.35
CA TRP A 837 -21.09 18.35 -8.08
C TRP A 837 -21.38 19.63 -7.28
N ILE A 838 -21.33 20.82 -7.88
CA ILE A 838 -21.66 22.08 -7.18
C ILE A 838 -23.10 22.05 -6.66
N ARG A 839 -24.05 21.61 -7.50
CA ARG A 839 -25.46 21.50 -7.11
C ARG A 839 -25.67 20.58 -5.91
N GLU A 840 -25.07 19.40 -5.94
CA GLU A 840 -25.30 18.36 -4.92
C GLU A 840 -24.48 18.58 -3.66
N LYS A 841 -23.21 19.00 -3.79
CA LYS A 841 -22.25 19.09 -2.69
C LYS A 841 -22.20 20.45 -2.02
N LEU A 842 -22.31 21.55 -2.77
CA LEU A 842 -22.28 22.91 -2.20
C LEU A 842 -23.69 23.46 -1.99
N LEU A 843 -24.60 23.29 -2.94
CA LEU A 843 -25.95 23.85 -2.82
C LEU A 843 -26.96 22.90 -2.18
N ALA A 844 -26.53 21.72 -1.72
CA ALA A 844 -27.37 20.68 -1.12
C ALA A 844 -28.67 20.40 -1.92
N GLY A 845 -28.58 20.50 -3.25
CA GLY A 845 -29.67 20.17 -4.17
C GLY A 845 -29.61 18.70 -4.60
N THR A 846 -30.59 18.27 -5.39
CA THR A 846 -30.61 16.90 -5.93
C THR A 846 -30.79 16.93 -7.44
N ILE A 847 -29.96 16.17 -8.17
CA ILE A 847 -30.18 15.89 -9.59
C ILE A 847 -30.73 14.47 -9.71
N PRO A 848 -31.91 14.25 -10.34
CA PRO A 848 -32.45 12.91 -10.50
C PRO A 848 -31.55 12.06 -11.42
N ASP A 849 -31.56 10.74 -11.18
CA ASP A 849 -30.84 9.79 -12.03
C ASP A 849 -31.31 9.86 -13.49
N VAL A 850 -30.38 9.62 -14.41
CA VAL A 850 -30.67 9.61 -15.85
C VAL A 850 -31.68 8.49 -16.15
N PRO A 851 -32.84 8.79 -16.78
CA PRO A 851 -33.78 7.75 -17.15
C PRO A 851 -33.16 6.76 -18.15
N ILE A 852 -33.43 5.45 -17.99
CA ILE A 852 -32.86 4.36 -18.79
C ILE A 852 -33.07 4.54 -20.32
N THR A 853 -34.08 5.33 -20.69
CA THR A 853 -34.47 5.58 -22.09
C THR A 853 -33.74 6.75 -22.76
N VAL A 854 -32.84 7.46 -22.06
CA VAL A 854 -32.17 8.65 -22.59
C VAL A 854 -30.84 8.28 -23.26
N ASP A 855 -30.69 8.66 -24.53
CA ASP A 855 -29.42 8.59 -25.25
C ASP A 855 -28.56 9.82 -24.88
N ALA A 856 -27.54 9.63 -24.05
CA ALA A 856 -26.73 10.72 -23.49
C ALA A 856 -25.48 11.06 -24.32
N VAL A 857 -25.46 10.75 -25.62
CA VAL A 857 -24.31 11.05 -26.49
C VAL A 857 -24.37 12.50 -27.00
N ILE A 858 -23.26 13.22 -26.84
CA ILE A 858 -23.07 14.56 -27.43
C ILE A 858 -22.71 14.36 -28.91
N PRO A 859 -23.45 14.96 -29.87
CA PRO A 859 -23.13 14.83 -31.28
C PRO A 859 -21.72 15.37 -31.59
N PRO A 860 -20.90 14.64 -32.37
CA PRO A 860 -19.61 15.15 -32.80
C PRO A 860 -19.83 16.30 -33.80
N ASP A 861 -19.32 17.49 -33.46
CA ASP A 861 -19.23 18.64 -34.36
C ASP A 861 -17.88 19.31 -34.12
N HIS A 862 -16.92 19.02 -35.00
CA HIS A 862 -15.55 19.48 -34.87
C HIS A 862 -15.39 20.98 -35.19
N GLN A 863 -16.45 21.69 -35.59
CA GLN A 863 -16.42 23.13 -35.85
C GLN A 863 -16.96 23.96 -34.67
N LYS A 864 -17.28 23.32 -33.54
CA LYS A 864 -17.89 23.96 -32.37
C LYS A 864 -17.13 23.60 -31.09
N THR A 865 -17.20 24.50 -30.12
CA THR A 865 -16.70 24.26 -28.75
C THR A 865 -17.54 23.20 -28.04
N LEU A 866 -16.98 22.52 -27.03
CA LEU A 866 -17.74 21.53 -26.24
C LEU A 866 -19.05 22.11 -25.72
N ARG A 867 -19.01 23.32 -25.14
CA ARG A 867 -20.20 24.03 -24.66
C ARG A 867 -21.26 24.19 -25.75
N GLN A 868 -20.88 24.66 -26.94
CA GLN A 868 -21.82 24.83 -28.06
C GLN A 868 -22.45 23.50 -28.49
N ARG A 869 -21.68 22.40 -28.49
CA ARG A 869 -22.22 21.06 -28.77
C ARG A 869 -23.20 20.62 -27.68
N MET A 870 -22.89 20.89 -26.42
CA MET A 870 -23.74 20.56 -25.29
C MET A 870 -25.04 21.36 -25.29
N GLU A 871 -25.00 22.68 -25.50
CA GLU A 871 -26.20 23.53 -25.56
C GLU A 871 -27.18 23.07 -26.64
N ILE A 872 -26.68 22.57 -27.78
CA ILE A 872 -27.52 21.97 -28.84
C ILE A 872 -28.22 20.70 -28.33
N ARG A 873 -27.54 19.87 -27.54
CA ARG A 873 -28.08 18.58 -27.07
C ARG A 873 -28.97 18.74 -25.83
N THR A 874 -28.55 19.54 -24.86
CA THR A 874 -29.22 19.69 -23.57
C THR A 874 -30.28 20.80 -23.60
N GLY A 875 -30.26 21.67 -24.61
CA GLY A 875 -31.26 22.71 -24.84
C GLY A 875 -32.63 22.18 -25.28
N ASP A 876 -32.74 20.90 -25.64
CA ASP A 876 -34.04 20.25 -25.88
C ASP A 876 -34.90 20.27 -24.60
N ALA A 877 -36.20 20.58 -24.75
CA ALA A 877 -37.11 20.81 -23.63
C ALA A 877 -37.18 19.64 -22.63
N TYR A 878 -36.91 18.40 -23.08
CA TYR A 878 -36.86 17.23 -22.23
C TYR A 878 -35.57 17.18 -21.38
N CYS A 879 -34.40 17.36 -21.99
CA CYS A 879 -33.10 17.35 -21.30
C CYS A 879 -32.98 18.54 -20.34
N TRP A 880 -33.47 19.72 -20.75
CA TRP A 880 -33.35 20.95 -19.98
C TRP A 880 -34.06 20.88 -18.61
N ARG A 881 -35.05 19.98 -18.42
CA ARG A 881 -35.74 19.79 -17.13
C ARG A 881 -34.78 19.58 -15.97
N CYS A 882 -33.72 18.80 -16.19
CA CYS A 882 -32.68 18.52 -15.19
C CYS A 882 -31.45 19.41 -15.42
N HIS A 883 -31.03 19.56 -16.68
CA HIS A 883 -29.80 20.28 -17.04
C HIS A 883 -29.80 21.76 -16.62
N GLN A 884 -30.97 22.42 -16.56
CA GLN A 884 -31.10 23.79 -16.05
C GLN A 884 -30.52 24.00 -14.63
N GLN A 885 -30.40 22.94 -13.84
CA GLN A 885 -29.90 23.01 -12.47
C GLN A 885 -28.38 22.81 -12.36
N MET A 886 -27.71 22.31 -13.41
CA MET A 886 -26.29 21.92 -13.38
C MET A 886 -25.48 22.53 -14.51
N ASP A 887 -25.97 22.53 -15.75
CA ASP A 887 -25.21 23.03 -16.92
C ASP A 887 -24.73 24.48 -16.71
N PRO A 888 -25.57 25.43 -16.25
CA PRO A 888 -25.11 26.81 -16.04
C PRO A 888 -24.04 26.96 -14.95
N LEU A 889 -24.01 26.07 -13.95
CA LEU A 889 -22.97 26.05 -12.92
C LEU A 889 -21.65 25.49 -13.48
N GLY A 890 -21.75 24.49 -14.34
CA GLY A 890 -20.62 23.83 -14.99
C GLY A 890 -19.95 24.65 -16.08
N PHE A 891 -20.74 25.32 -16.92
CA PHE A 891 -20.24 26.13 -18.03
C PHE A 891 -19.33 27.26 -17.58
N ALA A 892 -19.51 27.77 -16.35
CA ALA A 892 -18.61 28.76 -15.77
C ALA A 892 -17.14 28.31 -15.74
N PHE A 893 -16.90 26.99 -15.65
CA PHE A 893 -15.57 26.38 -15.58
C PHE A 893 -14.97 26.02 -16.94
N GLU A 894 -15.64 26.31 -18.06
CA GLU A 894 -15.08 26.02 -19.40
C GLU A 894 -13.85 26.87 -19.73
N ILE A 895 -13.56 27.89 -18.93
CA ILE A 895 -12.27 28.62 -18.91
C ILE A 895 -11.09 27.76 -18.46
N PHE A 896 -11.33 26.52 -18.02
CA PHE A 896 -10.29 25.53 -17.72
C PHE A 896 -10.46 24.30 -18.61
N ASP A 897 -9.38 23.86 -19.23
CA ASP A 897 -9.37 22.67 -20.08
C ASP A 897 -9.41 21.36 -19.26
N ASP A 898 -9.29 20.22 -19.95
CA ASP A 898 -9.39 18.89 -19.36
C ASP A 898 -8.16 18.51 -18.51
N PHE A 899 -7.06 19.25 -18.62
CA PHE A 899 -5.92 19.20 -17.70
C PHE A 899 -6.04 20.24 -16.58
N GLY A 900 -7.09 21.06 -16.57
CA GLY A 900 -7.26 22.14 -15.61
C GLY A 900 -6.41 23.37 -15.91
N ARG A 901 -5.88 23.51 -17.13
CA ARG A 901 -5.14 24.70 -17.57
C ARG A 901 -6.15 25.80 -17.93
N TYR A 902 -5.88 27.01 -17.46
CA TYR A 902 -6.64 28.18 -17.85
C TYR A 902 -6.55 28.43 -19.36
N ARG A 903 -7.68 28.77 -19.98
CA ARG A 903 -7.82 29.07 -21.41
C ARG A 903 -8.87 30.16 -21.63
N SER A 904 -8.63 31.01 -22.62
CA SER A 904 -9.63 31.93 -23.19
C SER A 904 -10.19 31.44 -24.53
N GLU A 905 -9.51 30.48 -25.14
CA GLU A 905 -9.91 29.85 -26.40
C GLU A 905 -9.81 28.33 -26.29
N GLU A 906 -10.73 27.62 -26.94
CA GLU A 906 -10.75 26.16 -27.04
C GLU A 906 -10.17 25.71 -28.39
N GLN A 907 -9.25 24.75 -28.34
CA GLN A 907 -8.71 24.10 -29.54
C GLN A 907 -9.70 23.08 -30.09
N LEU A 908 -10.01 23.18 -31.38
CA LEU A 908 -10.91 22.24 -32.07
C LEU A 908 -10.12 21.02 -32.55
N GLU A 909 -9.71 20.14 -31.61
CA GLU A 909 -8.84 18.97 -31.85
C GLU A 909 -9.45 17.97 -32.87
N HIS A 910 -9.18 18.19 -34.16
CA HIS A 910 -9.60 17.31 -35.27
C HIS A 910 -8.68 17.50 -36.49
N PRO A 911 -8.40 16.46 -37.31
CA PRO A 911 -7.57 16.59 -38.50
C PRO A 911 -7.97 17.74 -39.45
N ASP A 912 -9.27 17.98 -39.63
CA ASP A 912 -9.78 19.07 -40.50
C ASP A 912 -9.46 20.49 -40.00
N ASN A 913 -9.11 20.62 -38.73
CA ASN A 913 -8.77 21.89 -38.10
C ASN A 913 -7.28 22.03 -37.83
N LEU A 914 -6.47 21.07 -38.25
CA LEU A 914 -5.04 21.06 -38.04
C LEU A 914 -4.38 22.20 -38.84
N ILE A 915 -3.75 23.13 -38.13
CA ILE A 915 -2.95 24.22 -38.71
C ILE A 915 -1.49 23.77 -38.85
N LYS A 916 -0.96 23.07 -37.84
CA LYS A 916 0.43 22.60 -37.83
C LYS A 916 0.55 21.26 -37.11
N GLU A 917 1.23 20.29 -37.73
CA GLU A 917 1.56 19.00 -37.11
C GLU A 917 2.63 19.15 -36.01
N ALA A 918 2.60 18.26 -35.02
CA ALA A 918 3.67 18.15 -34.03
C ALA A 918 4.93 17.55 -34.69
N LEU A 919 6.03 18.29 -34.68
CA LEU A 919 7.32 17.83 -35.21
C LEU A 919 8.25 17.39 -34.08
N ARG A 920 8.85 16.21 -34.25
CA ARG A 920 9.80 15.65 -33.28
C ARG A 920 11.02 16.58 -33.12
N GLY A 921 11.18 17.15 -31.93
CA GLY A 921 12.27 18.08 -31.60
C GLY A 921 11.85 19.55 -31.51
N GLU A 922 10.66 19.90 -32.01
CA GLU A 922 10.03 21.19 -31.77
C GLU A 922 9.11 21.08 -30.57
N THR A 923 9.39 21.88 -29.53
CA THR A 923 8.59 21.94 -28.31
C THR A 923 8.07 23.34 -28.09
N ASN A 924 6.83 23.45 -27.61
CA ASN A 924 6.25 24.72 -27.17
C ASN A 924 6.98 25.26 -25.92
N GLU A 925 6.52 26.41 -25.43
CA GLU A 925 7.11 27.07 -24.25
C GLU A 925 7.14 26.16 -23.01
N PHE A 926 6.17 25.25 -22.87
CA PHE A 926 6.07 24.26 -21.78
C PHE A 926 6.90 22.99 -22.01
N GLY A 927 7.57 22.86 -23.16
CA GLY A 927 8.41 21.69 -23.47
C GLY A 927 7.67 20.51 -24.09
N ALA A 928 6.42 20.70 -24.55
CA ALA A 928 5.61 19.69 -25.21
C ALA A 928 5.63 19.86 -26.74
N SER A 929 5.68 18.76 -27.49
CA SER A 929 5.52 18.78 -28.95
C SER A 929 4.06 18.49 -29.28
N LEU A 930 3.27 19.54 -29.53
CA LEU A 930 1.82 19.44 -29.72
C LEU A 930 1.41 20.00 -31.09
N PRO A 931 0.40 19.41 -31.74
CA PRO A 931 -0.22 19.99 -32.92
C PRO A 931 -0.92 21.31 -32.57
N ILE A 932 -1.04 22.20 -33.56
CA ILE A 932 -1.79 23.45 -33.44
C ILE A 932 -3.08 23.31 -34.26
N TYR A 933 -4.22 23.49 -33.61
CA TYR A 933 -5.53 23.47 -34.24
C TYR A 933 -6.13 24.87 -34.33
N LYS A 934 -7.17 25.04 -35.16
CA LYS A 934 -8.07 26.20 -35.10
C LYS A 934 -8.68 26.32 -33.71
N THR A 935 -8.87 27.55 -33.25
CA THR A 935 -9.46 27.85 -31.94
C THR A 935 -10.76 28.64 -32.07
N LEU A 936 -11.60 28.55 -31.04
CA LEU A 936 -12.78 29.40 -30.85
C LEU A 936 -12.77 30.00 -29.44
N PRO A 937 -13.33 31.21 -29.23
CA PRO A 937 -13.41 31.80 -27.91
C PRO A 937 -14.30 30.96 -26.98
N VAL A 938 -13.86 30.82 -25.72
CA VAL A 938 -14.65 30.20 -24.66
C VAL A 938 -15.72 31.20 -24.19
N ASP A 939 -16.95 30.73 -23.98
CA ASP A 939 -17.99 31.48 -23.26
C ASP A 939 -17.95 31.07 -21.78
N PRO A 940 -17.53 31.95 -20.86
CA PRO A 940 -17.42 31.64 -19.44
C PRO A 940 -18.72 31.88 -18.66
N ARG A 941 -19.77 32.42 -19.28
CA ARG A 941 -20.95 32.86 -18.53
C ARG A 941 -21.77 31.68 -18.01
N GLY A 942 -22.30 31.82 -16.81
CA GLY A 942 -23.14 30.81 -16.17
C GLY A 942 -24.35 31.39 -15.48
N LYS A 943 -24.97 30.60 -14.60
CA LYS A 943 -26.06 31.09 -13.73
C LYS A 943 -26.06 30.36 -12.39
N LEU A 944 -26.10 31.12 -11.30
CA LEU A 944 -26.27 30.63 -9.94
C LEU A 944 -27.73 30.71 -9.52
N ILE A 945 -28.29 29.59 -9.08
CA ILE A 945 -29.63 29.54 -8.47
C ILE A 945 -29.62 28.54 -7.31
N GLY A 946 -30.38 28.82 -6.25
CA GLY A 946 -30.65 27.88 -5.17
C GLY A 946 -29.74 28.04 -3.95
N THR A 947 -29.07 29.20 -3.81
CA THR A 947 -28.40 29.59 -2.55
C THR A 947 -29.40 29.88 -1.44
N GLY A 948 -30.63 30.27 -1.79
CA GLY A 948 -31.63 30.78 -0.85
C GLY A 948 -31.46 32.27 -0.54
N ASN A 949 -30.53 32.95 -1.23
CA ASN A 949 -30.30 34.39 -1.13
C ASN A 949 -30.36 35.01 -2.54
N GLU A 950 -31.35 35.87 -2.77
CA GLU A 950 -31.56 36.54 -4.07
C GLU A 950 -30.41 37.48 -4.45
N ASP A 951 -29.65 37.99 -3.48
CA ASP A 951 -28.49 38.85 -3.75
C ASP A 951 -27.28 38.08 -4.31
N LEU A 952 -27.25 36.75 -4.11
CA LEU A 952 -26.20 35.87 -4.61
C LEU A 952 -26.61 35.17 -5.91
N ASP A 953 -27.89 34.81 -6.03
CA ASP A 953 -28.43 34.14 -7.23
C ASP A 953 -28.51 35.11 -8.43
N GLY A 954 -28.34 34.59 -9.64
CA GLY A 954 -28.36 35.38 -10.88
C GLY A 954 -27.36 34.91 -11.93
N ASP A 955 -27.24 35.69 -13.00
CA ASP A 955 -26.24 35.43 -14.03
C ASP A 955 -24.83 35.68 -13.44
N VAL A 956 -23.88 34.80 -13.81
CA VAL A 956 -22.48 34.88 -13.38
C VAL A 956 -21.57 35.05 -14.58
N ASP A 957 -20.54 35.87 -14.42
CA ASP A 957 -19.63 36.23 -15.52
C ASP A 957 -18.67 35.10 -15.87
N ASP A 958 -18.13 34.41 -14.86
CA ASP A 958 -17.18 33.32 -14.98
C ASP A 958 -17.13 32.45 -13.71
N ALA A 959 -16.23 31.45 -13.67
CA ALA A 959 -16.02 30.63 -12.48
C ALA A 959 -15.56 31.43 -11.25
N PHE A 960 -14.82 32.53 -11.42
CA PHE A 960 -14.31 33.31 -10.30
C PHE A 960 -15.43 34.09 -9.60
N ASP A 961 -16.35 34.68 -10.37
CA ASP A 961 -17.57 35.31 -9.84
C ASP A 961 -18.47 34.27 -9.17
N LEU A 962 -18.73 33.14 -9.83
CA LEU A 962 -19.51 32.04 -9.27
C LEU A 962 -18.98 31.59 -7.90
N ILE A 963 -17.65 31.40 -7.80
CA ILE A 963 -16.99 31.01 -6.55
C ILE A 963 -17.16 32.06 -5.44
N ASP A 964 -16.99 33.35 -5.75
CA ASP A 964 -17.14 34.43 -4.75
C ASP A 964 -18.57 34.49 -4.19
N ARG A 965 -19.57 34.18 -5.02
CA ARG A 965 -20.97 34.13 -4.59
C ARG A 965 -21.28 32.86 -3.79
N LEU A 966 -20.76 31.70 -4.24
CA LEU A 966 -20.91 30.43 -3.50
C LEU A 966 -20.29 30.51 -2.11
N ALA A 967 -19.10 31.10 -1.97
CA ALA A 967 -18.41 31.19 -0.69
C ALA A 967 -19.16 32.04 0.36
N LYS A 968 -19.98 33.00 -0.09
CA LYS A 968 -20.83 33.84 0.77
C LYS A 968 -22.19 33.23 1.11
N SER A 969 -22.50 32.06 0.55
CA SER A 969 -23.79 31.39 0.76
C SER A 969 -23.78 30.60 2.07
N ASP A 970 -24.69 30.93 2.98
CA ASP A 970 -24.90 30.15 4.21
C ASP A 970 -25.19 28.69 3.91
N LYS A 971 -25.93 28.42 2.82
CA LYS A 971 -26.24 27.06 2.39
C LYS A 971 -24.99 26.27 2.00
N VAL A 972 -24.02 26.92 1.36
CA VAL A 972 -22.72 26.31 1.00
C VAL A 972 -21.89 26.04 2.25
N ARG A 973 -21.88 26.98 3.20
CA ARG A 973 -21.24 26.75 4.50
C ARG A 973 -21.87 25.58 5.25
N GLN A 974 -23.19 25.42 5.16
CA GLN A 974 -23.94 24.36 5.81
C GLN A 974 -23.81 23.00 5.11
N SER A 975 -23.53 22.94 3.81
CA SER A 975 -23.52 21.68 3.05
C SER A 975 -22.38 20.74 3.41
N VAL A 976 -21.38 21.26 4.10
CA VAL A 976 -20.21 20.51 4.60
C VAL A 976 -20.48 19.93 5.99
N ILE A 977 -21.62 20.27 6.59
CA ILE A 977 -22.02 19.84 7.93
C ILE A 977 -23.18 18.86 7.88
#